data_AF-A0A106C2W0-F1
#
_entry.id   AF-A0A106C2W0-F1
#
_cell.length_a   1.000
_cell.length_b   1.000
_cell.length_c   1.000
_cell.angle_alpha   90.00
_cell.angle_beta   90.00
_cell.angle_gamma   90.00
#
_symmetry.space_group_name_H-M   'P 1'
#
loop_
_entity.id
_entity.type
_entity.pdbx_description
1 polymer ?
#
loop_
_entity_poly.entity_id
_entity_poly.type
_entity_poly.pdbx_seq_one_letter_code
_entity_poly.pdbx_strand_id
1 'polypeptide(L)'
;MNLVLNEDQFRVTSIQFTSKKLLIFSGIPLNKSSYRTYSGKYYVTIKIKPDALPTQPAIGQYWSVTGERKIQDMDTGDYLMKQHVYESPEHVECRLPETGEQLIRFIASESAFKGIGESKARALWERLGKTFHATLTNDTPESRTLLRDILSEDSITSLFEGYAKYKNLAHCNWMSEHKIPGSVQQRLLKYHNEQSITAIKANPYVLIGFGMRFSVVDELFQKHLKGSVHDDRRLSAALEITLRKEVSKGHTYTSQANLRPQLLKLLQDKELVAKAFQAGHDKAQYLMNHSTGTYHPTAQLLMENVVVKRLKALASQDNLYGEHANLAYGTAVNELPYELTQKQTEAVTTCLDNSISCITGGAGTGKTTVLRTALRAYNTMGFQIHAVALSGRAAMRLHESIGFHTSTIAKLLRDEPIDADQHKHLLVIDEASMIDLPTMYRLVNHVHPSVRIIFTGDPDQLPPIGCGKVLADIVISKAIANTMLDIVKRQEGATGIPEYSKLINQGIVPNLLSTGTIHFHETNKLQIEQVCCELYQQSPQNSRVMAPTKKLVFEINKKLQESINKNGRMLQFNMNGELFYQYLRLNDAILFTQNIYDKGIQNGSLGVLTSVELLGNTYGEVTLDTGDKIEVTQDVLDCMELGYAITLHKAQGSQFPRIIVALQKGRIVDRAWLYTAITRAESEIHIVGTEEDFRTITEAASHSHRRNSYLVELLKG
;
A
#
# COMPACT_ATOMS: atom_id res chain seq x y z
N MET A 1 -18.04 -36.21 17.71
CA MET A 1 -16.94 -37.09 17.27
C MET A 1 -15.65 -36.52 17.84
N ASN A 2 -14.99 -37.24 18.76
CA ASN A 2 -13.66 -36.84 19.23
C ASN A 2 -12.68 -37.07 18.07
N LEU A 3 -12.14 -35.98 17.52
CA LEU A 3 -11.09 -36.05 16.49
C LEU A 3 -9.84 -36.65 17.13
N VAL A 4 -9.36 -37.77 16.59
CA VAL A 4 -8.10 -38.39 17.05
C VAL A 4 -6.95 -37.56 16.49
N LEU A 5 -6.33 -36.76 17.35
CA LEU A 5 -5.12 -36.01 17.01
C LEU A 5 -3.92 -36.95 16.98
N ASN A 6 -3.15 -36.89 15.89
CA ASN A 6 -1.94 -37.68 15.70
C ASN A 6 -0.74 -36.75 15.73
N GLU A 7 0.38 -37.22 16.28
CA GLU A 7 1.64 -36.49 16.34
C GLU A 7 2.71 -37.22 15.50
N ASP A 8 3.45 -36.48 14.69
CA ASP A 8 4.61 -36.96 13.94
C ASP A 8 5.77 -35.95 14.08
N GLN A 9 7.00 -36.45 14.27
CA GLN A 9 8.23 -35.65 14.22
C GLN A 9 9.02 -36.05 12.99
N PHE A 10 9.58 -35.11 12.24
CA PHE A 10 10.23 -35.40 10.96
C PHE A 10 11.31 -34.37 10.58
N ARG A 11 12.24 -34.78 9.72
CA ARG A 11 13.23 -33.88 9.10
C ARG A 11 12.82 -33.55 7.67
N VAL A 12 12.74 -32.26 7.35
CA VAL A 12 12.34 -31.77 6.02
C VAL A 12 13.36 -32.22 4.97
N THR A 13 12.87 -32.84 3.90
CA THR A 13 13.70 -33.28 2.76
C THR A 13 13.28 -32.64 1.44
N SER A 14 12.07 -32.07 1.36
CA SER A 14 11.57 -31.43 0.13
C SER A 14 10.57 -30.31 0.43
N ILE A 15 10.62 -29.24 -0.36
CA ILE A 15 9.64 -28.17 -0.40
C ILE A 15 9.04 -28.20 -1.81
N GLN A 16 7.88 -28.83 -1.97
CA GLN A 16 7.31 -29.09 -3.30
C GLN A 16 6.63 -27.86 -3.90
N PHE A 17 6.06 -26.97 -3.08
CA PHE A 17 5.29 -25.85 -3.58
C PHE A 17 5.27 -24.69 -2.58
N THR A 18 5.47 -23.48 -3.08
CA THR A 18 5.40 -22.24 -2.29
C THR A 18 4.61 -21.18 -3.04
N SER A 19 3.52 -20.70 -2.43
CA SER A 19 2.74 -19.56 -2.89
C SER A 19 2.26 -18.73 -1.70
N LYS A 20 1.63 -17.58 -1.95
CA LYS A 20 1.01 -16.78 -0.88
C LYS A 20 -0.14 -17.48 -0.15
N LYS A 21 -0.78 -18.49 -0.77
CA LYS A 21 -2.00 -19.15 -0.25
C LYS A 21 -1.75 -20.56 0.28
N LEU A 22 -0.71 -21.22 -0.19
CA LEU A 22 -0.44 -22.61 0.09
C LEU A 22 1.05 -22.88 0.04
N LEU A 23 1.54 -23.60 1.05
CA LEU A 23 2.86 -24.16 1.15
C LEU A 23 2.73 -25.67 1.33
N ILE A 24 3.53 -26.43 0.58
CA ILE A 24 3.62 -27.87 0.70
C ILE A 24 5.08 -28.25 0.91
N PHE A 25 5.35 -28.93 2.02
CA PHE A 25 6.67 -29.48 2.31
C PHE A 25 6.55 -30.86 2.97
N SER A 26 7.56 -31.69 2.73
CA SER A 26 7.60 -33.07 3.19
C SER A 26 8.94 -33.43 3.80
N GLY A 27 8.93 -34.48 4.62
CA GLY A 27 10.13 -35.01 5.20
C GLY A 27 9.99 -36.42 5.75
N ILE A 28 11.10 -36.91 6.28
CA ILE A 28 11.25 -38.29 6.76
C ILE A 28 11.06 -38.30 8.28
N PRO A 29 10.25 -39.21 8.85
CA PRO A 29 9.98 -39.27 10.28
C PRO A 29 11.25 -39.52 11.11
N LEU A 30 11.29 -38.90 12.28
CA LEU A 30 12.28 -39.07 13.32
C LEU A 30 11.76 -40.13 14.30
N ASN A 31 12.56 -41.17 14.56
CA ASN A 31 12.14 -42.24 15.45
C ASN A 31 12.27 -41.80 16.92
N LYS A 32 11.19 -41.93 17.73
CA LYS A 32 11.17 -41.57 19.17
C LYS A 32 12.18 -42.37 20.01
N SER A 33 12.71 -43.49 19.48
CA SER A 33 13.71 -44.33 20.14
C SER A 33 14.57 -45.10 19.14
N SER A 34 15.52 -44.45 18.47
CA SER A 34 16.54 -45.17 17.69
C SER A 34 17.83 -44.37 17.50
N TYR A 35 18.91 -44.89 18.09
CA TYR A 35 20.29 -44.48 17.87
C TYR A 35 20.91 -45.12 16.62
N ARG A 36 20.20 -45.99 15.89
CA ARG A 36 20.65 -46.63 14.64
C ARG A 36 19.52 -47.46 14.04
N THR A 37 18.71 -46.88 13.16
CA THR A 37 17.94 -47.60 12.12
C THR A 37 17.20 -46.61 11.21
N TYR A 38 17.63 -46.51 9.96
CA TYR A 38 16.82 -45.94 8.88
C TYR A 38 15.72 -46.95 8.54
N SER A 39 14.54 -46.83 9.15
CA SER A 39 13.33 -47.47 8.64
C SER A 39 12.31 -46.40 8.25
N GLY A 40 12.57 -45.72 7.14
CA GLY A 40 11.55 -44.90 6.49
C GLY A 40 10.46 -45.82 5.97
N LYS A 41 9.35 -45.98 6.71
CA LYS A 41 8.15 -46.67 6.22
C LYS A 41 7.10 -45.69 5.69
N TYR A 42 7.28 -44.38 5.89
CA TYR A 42 6.38 -43.35 5.41
C TYR A 42 7.03 -41.96 5.32
N TYR A 43 6.41 -41.05 4.56
CA TYR A 43 6.71 -39.61 4.54
C TYR A 43 5.70 -38.82 5.34
N VAL A 44 6.12 -37.74 5.97
CA VAL A 44 5.22 -36.73 6.56
C VAL A 44 5.12 -35.58 5.57
N THR A 45 3.89 -35.16 5.25
CA THR A 45 3.61 -34.05 4.32
C THR A 45 2.68 -33.06 4.96
N ILE A 46 3.08 -31.78 4.95
CA ILE A 46 2.28 -30.68 5.49
C ILE A 46 1.79 -29.83 4.34
N LYS A 47 0.47 -29.66 4.26
CA LYS A 47 -0.20 -28.66 3.41
C LYS A 47 -0.78 -27.58 4.31
N ILE A 48 -0.21 -26.38 4.26
CA ILE A 48 -0.56 -25.30 5.19
C ILE A 48 -0.44 -23.94 4.53
N LYS A 49 -1.15 -22.94 5.06
CA LYS A 49 -0.89 -21.54 4.71
C LYS A 49 0.48 -21.14 5.25
N PRO A 50 1.36 -20.49 4.45
CA PRO A 50 2.67 -20.05 4.93
C PRO A 50 2.58 -19.22 6.22
N ASP A 51 1.53 -18.40 6.33
CA ASP A 51 1.33 -17.48 7.46
C ASP A 51 0.91 -18.14 8.78
N ALA A 52 0.62 -19.45 8.75
CA ALA A 52 0.33 -20.24 9.94
C ALA A 52 1.57 -20.95 10.50
N LEU A 53 2.72 -20.85 9.83
CA LEU A 53 3.96 -21.46 10.29
C LEU A 53 4.77 -20.49 11.17
N PRO A 54 5.49 -21.01 12.18
CA PRO A 54 6.40 -20.21 13.02
C PRO A 54 7.57 -19.63 12.21
N THR A 55 8.00 -20.34 11.17
CA THR A 55 9.05 -19.92 10.23
C THR A 55 8.83 -20.57 8.87
N GLN A 56 9.40 -20.02 7.81
CA GLN A 56 9.45 -20.72 6.54
C GLN A 56 10.31 -21.99 6.68
N PRO A 57 9.84 -23.14 6.16
CA PRO A 57 10.59 -24.39 6.21
C PRO A 57 11.79 -24.31 5.27
N ALA A 58 12.88 -24.93 5.70
CA ALA A 58 14.07 -25.17 4.89
C ALA A 58 14.43 -26.66 4.93
N ILE A 59 15.07 -27.15 3.87
CA ILE A 59 15.56 -28.53 3.80
C ILE A 59 16.58 -28.76 4.93
N GLY A 60 16.45 -29.88 5.64
CA GLY A 60 17.30 -30.22 6.78
C GLY A 60 16.71 -29.85 8.15
N GLN A 61 15.70 -28.98 8.20
CA GLN A 61 15.07 -28.58 9.46
C GLN A 61 14.26 -29.71 10.11
N TYR A 62 14.14 -29.62 11.44
CA TYR A 62 13.42 -30.57 12.28
C TYR A 62 12.08 -29.98 12.68
N TRP A 63 11.01 -30.73 12.44
CA TRP A 63 9.64 -30.26 12.63
C TRP A 63 8.81 -31.30 13.39
N SER A 64 7.88 -30.79 14.20
CA SER A 64 6.84 -31.57 14.87
C SER A 64 5.47 -31.12 14.37
N VAL A 65 4.56 -32.05 14.13
CA VAL A 65 3.20 -31.75 13.68
C VAL A 65 2.18 -32.54 14.51
N THR A 66 1.11 -31.88 14.93
CA THR A 66 -0.04 -32.46 15.60
C THR A 66 -1.31 -32.07 14.87
N GLY A 67 -2.15 -33.03 14.51
CA GLY A 67 -3.40 -32.77 13.82
C GLY A 67 -4.11 -34.01 13.32
N GLU A 68 -5.15 -33.79 12.52
CA GLU A 68 -5.80 -34.87 11.77
C GLU A 68 -4.85 -35.39 10.70
N ARG A 69 -4.55 -36.68 10.76
CA ARG A 69 -3.63 -37.36 9.84
C ARG A 69 -4.40 -38.19 8.83
N LYS A 70 -4.21 -37.91 7.54
CA LYS A 70 -4.68 -38.76 6.44
C LYS A 70 -3.53 -39.62 5.94
N ILE A 71 -3.74 -40.93 5.83
CA ILE A 71 -2.74 -41.85 5.29
C ILE A 71 -3.08 -42.10 3.82
N GLN A 72 -2.13 -41.88 2.94
CA GLN A 72 -2.23 -42.15 1.50
C GLN A 72 -1.13 -43.13 1.09
N ASP A 73 -1.43 -44.02 0.16
CA ASP A 73 -0.40 -44.85 -0.46
C ASP A 73 0.23 -44.07 -1.61
N MET A 74 1.56 -44.02 -1.64
CA MET A 74 2.34 -43.33 -2.65
C MET A 74 3.21 -44.35 -3.39
N ASP A 75 3.01 -44.44 -4.70
CA ASP A 75 3.77 -45.32 -5.57
C ASP A 75 5.13 -44.69 -5.88
N THR A 76 6.20 -45.28 -5.39
CA THR A 76 7.58 -44.83 -5.62
C THR A 76 8.37 -45.93 -6.33
N GLY A 77 7.91 -46.30 -7.52
CA GLY A 77 8.61 -47.21 -8.44
C GLY A 77 8.65 -48.66 -7.97
N ASP A 78 9.54 -48.96 -7.03
CA ASP A 78 9.83 -50.34 -6.57
C ASP A 78 9.24 -50.66 -5.18
N TYR A 79 8.64 -49.67 -4.49
CA TYR A 79 8.04 -49.84 -3.15
C TYR A 79 6.76 -49.01 -2.96
N LEU A 80 5.77 -49.63 -2.30
CA LEU A 80 4.53 -49.00 -1.84
C LEU A 80 4.81 -48.31 -0.48
N MET A 81 4.99 -46.99 -0.51
CA MET A 81 5.34 -46.18 0.66
C MET A 81 4.11 -45.43 1.16
N LYS A 82 3.95 -45.33 2.49
CA LYS A 82 2.83 -44.57 3.07
C LYS A 82 3.17 -43.09 3.16
N GLN A 83 2.17 -42.23 3.01
CA GLN A 83 2.30 -40.78 3.17
C GLN A 83 1.30 -40.31 4.23
N HIS A 84 1.82 -39.75 5.32
CA HIS A 84 1.04 -39.09 6.36
C HIS A 84 0.85 -37.63 5.97
N VAL A 85 -0.34 -37.30 5.49
CA VAL A 85 -0.72 -35.96 5.04
C VAL A 85 -1.47 -35.23 6.15
N TYR A 86 -0.95 -34.06 6.52
CA TYR A 86 -1.58 -33.12 7.44
C TYR A 86 -2.02 -31.89 6.65
N GLU A 87 -3.33 -31.67 6.57
CA GLU A 87 -3.91 -30.52 5.89
C GLU A 87 -4.40 -29.52 6.94
N SER A 88 -3.77 -28.35 7.02
CA SER A 88 -4.02 -27.35 8.07
C SER A 88 -3.99 -27.95 9.50
N PRO A 89 -2.89 -28.61 9.90
CA PRO A 89 -2.73 -29.20 11.24
C PRO A 89 -2.97 -28.20 12.38
N GLU A 90 -3.34 -28.72 13.54
CA GLU A 90 -3.64 -27.92 14.74
C GLU A 90 -2.38 -27.29 15.35
N HIS A 91 -1.27 -28.02 15.32
CA HIS A 91 0.02 -27.51 15.79
C HIS A 91 1.15 -27.94 14.85
N VAL A 92 2.05 -27.00 14.54
CA VAL A 92 3.26 -27.25 13.76
C VAL A 92 4.38 -26.42 14.35
N GLU A 93 5.46 -27.09 14.71
CA GLU A 93 6.56 -26.50 15.44
C GLU A 93 7.89 -26.82 14.74
N CYS A 94 8.75 -25.82 14.57
CA CYS A 94 10.14 -26.06 14.17
C CYS A 94 11.00 -26.10 15.42
N ARG A 95 11.71 -27.21 15.63
CA ARG A 95 12.50 -27.44 16.84
C ARG A 95 13.99 -27.40 16.54
N LEU A 96 14.75 -26.87 17.48
CA LEU A 96 16.17 -27.19 17.55
C LEU A 96 16.31 -28.63 18.06
N PRO A 97 17.24 -29.43 17.52
CA PRO A 97 17.45 -30.77 18.02
C PRO A 97 18.06 -30.74 19.44
N GLU A 98 17.51 -31.57 20.34
CA GLU A 98 17.88 -31.58 21.77
C GLU A 98 18.99 -32.59 22.11
N THR A 99 19.29 -33.52 21.20
CA THR A 99 20.31 -34.55 21.42
C THR A 99 21.57 -34.26 20.61
N GLY A 100 22.74 -34.63 21.16
CA GLY A 100 24.04 -34.31 20.57
C GLY A 100 24.20 -34.73 19.11
N GLU A 101 23.87 -35.97 18.78
CA GLU A 101 23.97 -36.46 17.40
C GLU A 101 22.96 -35.81 16.43
N GLN A 102 21.78 -35.42 16.91
CA GLN A 102 20.84 -34.70 16.05
C GLN A 102 21.29 -33.26 15.82
N LEU A 103 21.86 -32.61 16.83
CA LEU A 103 22.40 -31.26 16.73
C LEU A 103 23.63 -31.21 15.80
N ILE A 104 24.53 -32.21 15.91
CA ILE A 104 25.68 -32.39 15.02
C ILE A 104 25.21 -32.47 13.56
N ARG A 105 24.23 -33.33 13.27
CA ARG A 105 23.68 -33.50 11.92
C ARG A 105 22.97 -32.25 11.42
N PHE A 106 22.24 -31.56 12.29
CA PHE A 106 21.55 -30.33 11.94
C PHE A 106 22.53 -29.24 11.51
N ILE A 107 23.55 -28.94 12.33
CA ILE A 107 24.60 -27.96 12.00
C ILE A 107 25.30 -28.34 10.70
N ALA A 108 25.64 -29.62 10.53
CA ALA A 108 26.34 -30.10 9.35
C ALA A 108 25.52 -30.03 8.04
N SER A 109 24.19 -30.06 8.13
CA SER A 109 23.31 -30.14 6.96
C SER A 109 22.63 -28.82 6.60
N GLU A 110 22.54 -27.89 7.55
CA GLU A 110 21.79 -26.66 7.38
C GLU A 110 22.64 -25.57 6.72
N SER A 111 22.07 -24.96 5.68
CA SER A 111 22.72 -23.94 4.85
C SER A 111 23.19 -22.69 5.59
N ALA A 112 22.62 -22.43 6.77
CA ALA A 112 22.98 -21.31 7.64
C ALA A 112 24.34 -21.49 8.35
N PHE A 113 24.85 -22.72 8.47
CA PHE A 113 26.10 -23.03 9.18
C PHE A 113 27.25 -23.33 8.20
N LYS A 114 27.46 -22.45 7.23
CA LYS A 114 28.47 -22.64 6.17
C LYS A 114 29.87 -22.84 6.78
N GLY A 115 30.61 -23.80 6.24
CA GLY A 115 31.97 -24.12 6.68
C GLY A 115 32.07 -25.08 7.87
N ILE A 116 30.93 -25.53 8.43
CA ILE A 116 30.86 -26.44 9.58
C ILE A 116 30.27 -27.80 9.14
N GLY A 117 31.13 -28.72 8.71
CA GLY A 117 30.73 -30.10 8.41
C GLY A 117 30.60 -30.99 9.65
N GLU A 118 30.17 -32.25 9.47
CA GLU A 118 29.89 -33.20 10.57
C GLU A 118 31.06 -33.37 11.54
N SER A 119 32.30 -33.41 11.05
CA SER A 119 33.50 -33.51 11.89
C SER A 119 33.70 -32.30 12.80
N LYS A 120 33.53 -31.07 12.27
CA LYS A 120 33.62 -29.84 13.06
C LYS A 120 32.45 -29.70 14.03
N ALA A 121 31.24 -30.05 13.59
CA ALA A 121 30.05 -30.06 14.44
C ALA A 121 30.19 -31.05 15.61
N ARG A 122 30.79 -32.23 15.38
CA ARG A 122 31.11 -33.21 16.42
C ARG A 122 32.16 -32.68 17.39
N ALA A 123 33.23 -32.05 16.90
CA ALA A 123 34.24 -31.41 17.76
C ALA A 123 33.66 -30.27 18.62
N LEU A 124 32.76 -29.45 18.05
CA LEU A 124 32.03 -28.42 18.80
C LEU A 124 31.19 -29.03 19.92
N TRP A 125 30.47 -30.11 19.61
CA TRP A 125 29.63 -30.80 20.60
C TRP A 125 30.47 -31.48 21.69
N GLU A 126 31.60 -32.09 21.35
CA GLU A 126 32.51 -32.69 22.33
C GLU A 126 33.12 -31.64 23.27
N ARG A 127 33.42 -30.43 22.76
CA ARG A 127 34.02 -29.36 23.57
C ARG A 127 32.99 -28.62 24.43
N LEU A 128 31.80 -28.35 23.91
CA LEU A 128 30.79 -27.53 24.61
C LEU A 128 29.75 -28.39 25.33
N GLY A 129 29.37 -29.54 24.78
CA GLY A 129 28.35 -30.41 25.33
C GLY A 129 27.09 -29.65 25.77
N LYS A 130 26.75 -29.74 27.06
CA LYS A 130 25.57 -29.07 27.63
C LYS A 130 25.65 -27.53 27.63
N THR A 131 26.83 -26.94 27.52
CA THR A 131 27.01 -25.48 27.46
C THR A 131 26.95 -24.93 26.03
N PHE A 132 26.71 -25.78 25.02
CA PHE A 132 26.62 -25.39 23.61
C PHE A 132 25.65 -24.21 23.41
N HIS A 133 24.42 -24.36 23.88
CA HIS A 133 23.39 -23.32 23.75
C HIS A 133 23.73 -22.04 24.52
N ALA A 134 24.30 -22.16 25.73
CA ALA A 134 24.68 -21.02 26.56
C ALA A 134 25.82 -20.22 25.90
N THR A 135 26.80 -20.90 25.31
CA THR A 135 27.96 -20.29 24.63
C THR A 135 27.53 -19.53 23.37
N LEU A 136 26.60 -20.08 22.60
CA LEU A 136 26.11 -19.45 21.37
C LEU A 136 24.98 -18.43 21.59
N THR A 137 24.53 -18.25 22.83
CA THR A 137 23.48 -17.27 23.16
C THR A 137 23.95 -15.85 22.94
N ASN A 138 25.20 -15.53 23.28
CA ASN A 138 25.80 -14.21 23.14
C ASN A 138 27.13 -14.32 22.38
N ASP A 139 27.25 -13.57 21.30
CA ASP A 139 28.50 -13.43 20.55
C ASP A 139 29.43 -12.45 21.29
N THR A 140 30.34 -12.98 22.11
CA THR A 140 31.29 -12.20 22.92
C THR A 140 32.73 -12.57 22.57
N PRO A 141 33.72 -11.71 22.85
CA PRO A 141 35.13 -12.03 22.61
C PRO A 141 35.57 -13.34 23.28
N GLU A 142 35.04 -13.65 24.45
CA GLU A 142 35.33 -14.87 25.21
C GLU A 142 34.72 -16.10 24.55
N SER A 143 33.45 -16.02 24.10
CA SER A 143 32.79 -17.14 23.41
C SER A 143 33.41 -17.40 22.03
N ARG A 144 33.83 -16.37 21.30
CA ARG A 144 34.60 -16.55 20.05
C ARG A 144 35.96 -17.20 20.30
N THR A 145 36.68 -16.79 21.34
CA THR A 145 38.01 -17.35 21.67
C THR A 145 37.92 -18.85 21.98
N LEU A 146 36.86 -19.29 22.66
CA LEU A 146 36.60 -20.71 22.95
C LEU A 146 36.43 -21.58 21.70
N LEU A 147 36.04 -20.99 20.56
CA LEU A 147 35.70 -21.67 19.31
C LEU A 147 36.83 -21.65 18.27
N ARG A 148 37.80 -20.73 18.40
CA ARG A 148 38.93 -20.56 17.46
C ARG A 148 39.80 -21.79 17.28
N ASP A 149 39.88 -22.63 18.32
CA ASP A 149 40.62 -23.89 18.27
C ASP A 149 39.97 -24.93 17.33
N ILE A 150 38.68 -24.76 16.99
CA ILE A 150 37.88 -25.72 16.22
C ILE A 150 37.46 -25.13 14.86
N LEU A 151 37.19 -23.83 14.82
CA LEU A 151 36.56 -23.14 13.69
C LEU A 151 37.40 -21.93 13.24
N SER A 152 37.38 -21.65 11.94
CA SER A 152 37.85 -20.35 11.41
C SER A 152 36.90 -19.22 11.78
N GLU A 153 37.37 -17.97 11.74
CA GLU A 153 36.52 -16.78 12.02
C GLU A 153 35.25 -16.73 11.16
N ASP A 154 35.34 -17.10 9.87
CA ASP A 154 34.17 -17.17 8.98
C ASP A 154 33.17 -18.26 9.43
N SER A 155 33.68 -19.40 9.92
CA SER A 155 32.85 -20.48 10.45
C SER A 155 32.25 -20.12 11.81
N ILE A 156 32.96 -19.37 12.65
CA ILE A 156 32.45 -18.84 13.93
C ILE A 156 31.32 -17.85 13.66
N THR A 157 31.52 -16.92 12.72
CA THR A 157 30.50 -15.96 12.31
C THR A 157 29.26 -16.69 11.78
N SER A 158 29.45 -17.66 10.87
CA SER A 158 28.36 -18.51 10.37
C SER A 158 27.67 -19.32 11.47
N LEU A 159 28.41 -19.77 12.50
CA LEU A 159 27.85 -20.47 13.66
C LEU A 159 26.94 -19.56 14.48
N PHE A 160 27.36 -18.34 14.80
CA PHE A 160 26.56 -17.38 15.56
C PHE A 160 25.39 -16.84 14.77
N GLU A 161 25.56 -16.50 13.49
CA GLU A 161 24.47 -16.05 12.62
C GLU A 161 23.44 -17.18 12.39
N GLY A 162 23.92 -18.39 12.11
CA GLY A 162 23.09 -19.59 12.03
C GLY A 162 22.35 -19.82 13.33
N TYR A 163 23.04 -19.84 14.47
CA TYR A 163 22.41 -20.04 15.77
C TYR A 163 21.41 -18.95 16.11
N ALA A 164 21.70 -17.67 15.84
CA ALA A 164 20.79 -16.55 16.08
C ALA A 164 19.47 -16.69 15.27
N LYS A 165 19.56 -17.20 14.03
CA LYS A 165 18.38 -17.53 13.20
C LYS A 165 17.48 -18.56 13.88
N TYR A 166 18.07 -19.57 14.52
CA TYR A 166 17.34 -20.66 15.19
C TYR A 166 17.03 -20.39 16.68
N LYS A 167 17.75 -19.47 17.34
CA LYS A 167 17.53 -19.04 18.74
C LYS A 167 16.14 -18.45 18.93
N ASN A 168 15.63 -17.73 17.93
CA ASN A 168 14.28 -17.16 17.95
C ASN A 168 13.17 -18.19 17.71
N LEU A 169 13.48 -19.46 17.40
CA LEU A 169 12.45 -20.50 17.21
C LEU A 169 11.58 -20.67 18.45
N ALA A 170 12.17 -20.66 19.65
CA ALA A 170 11.39 -20.75 20.88
C ALA A 170 10.38 -19.59 20.99
N HIS A 171 10.77 -18.39 20.51
CA HIS A 171 9.87 -17.25 20.45
C HIS A 171 8.77 -17.44 19.40
N CYS A 172 9.12 -17.91 18.20
CA CYS A 172 8.15 -18.22 17.15
C CYS A 172 7.15 -19.30 17.57
N ASN A 173 7.64 -20.36 18.23
CA ASN A 173 6.83 -21.47 18.71
C ASN A 173 5.86 -20.99 19.80
N TRP A 174 6.36 -20.25 20.80
CA TRP A 174 5.51 -19.62 21.82
C TRP A 174 4.45 -18.71 21.20
N MET A 175 4.83 -17.89 20.21
CA MET A 175 3.88 -17.01 19.51
C MET A 175 2.83 -17.80 18.72
N SER A 176 3.22 -18.89 18.06
CA SER A 176 2.31 -19.79 17.32
C SER A 176 1.35 -20.53 18.25
N GLU A 177 1.80 -20.99 19.43
CA GLU A 177 0.93 -21.54 20.48
C GLU A 177 -0.15 -20.55 20.90
N HIS A 178 0.21 -19.27 20.95
CA HIS A 178 -0.69 -18.15 21.25
C HIS A 178 -1.44 -17.64 20.00
N LYS A 179 -1.40 -18.40 18.89
CA LYS A 179 -2.10 -18.14 17.62
C LYS A 179 -1.74 -16.78 16.99
N ILE A 180 -0.53 -16.30 17.22
CA ILE A 180 0.00 -15.09 16.58
C ILE A 180 0.47 -15.49 15.17
N PRO A 181 -0.03 -14.88 14.08
CA PRO A 181 0.33 -15.26 12.71
C PRO A 181 1.82 -15.04 12.39
N GLY A 182 2.41 -15.88 11.54
CA GLY A 182 3.82 -15.80 11.13
C GLY A 182 4.23 -14.42 10.59
N SER A 183 3.40 -13.78 9.75
CA SER A 183 3.63 -12.40 9.30
C SER A 183 3.69 -11.36 10.42
N VAL A 184 2.98 -11.58 11.54
CA VAL A 184 3.03 -10.72 12.73
C VAL A 184 4.30 -11.01 13.51
N GLN A 185 4.65 -12.29 13.71
CA GLN A 185 5.87 -12.71 14.38
C GLN A 185 7.12 -12.13 13.71
N GLN A 186 7.21 -12.23 12.38
CA GLN A 186 8.34 -11.69 11.62
C GLN A 186 8.51 -10.17 11.80
N ARG A 187 7.40 -9.42 11.74
CA ARG A 187 7.44 -7.97 11.94
C ARG A 187 7.79 -7.60 13.38
N LEU A 188 7.29 -8.35 14.35
CA LEU A 188 7.58 -8.16 15.77
C LEU A 188 9.05 -8.45 16.07
N LEU A 189 9.58 -9.59 15.61
CA LEU A 189 10.98 -9.97 15.77
C LEU A 189 11.91 -8.98 15.08
N LYS A 190 11.56 -8.47 13.90
CA LYS A 190 12.34 -7.42 13.21
C LYS A 190 12.46 -6.13 14.04
N TYR A 191 11.47 -5.83 14.87
CA TYR A 191 11.43 -4.59 15.65
C TYR A 191 11.95 -4.75 17.09
N HIS A 192 11.51 -5.79 17.80
CA HIS A 192 11.84 -6.04 19.20
C HIS A 192 12.94 -7.10 19.41
N ASN A 193 13.36 -7.82 18.36
CA ASN A 193 14.31 -8.93 18.44
C ASN A 193 13.93 -9.88 19.60
N GLU A 194 14.85 -10.09 20.54
CA GLU A 194 14.69 -10.98 21.70
C GLU A 194 13.68 -10.47 22.74
N GLN A 195 13.37 -9.17 22.74
CA GLN A 195 12.41 -8.58 23.67
C GLN A 195 10.95 -8.77 23.24
N SER A 196 10.70 -9.46 22.12
CA SER A 196 9.36 -9.65 21.54
C SER A 196 8.38 -10.27 22.53
N ILE A 197 8.75 -11.38 23.20
CA ILE A 197 7.90 -12.02 24.21
C ILE A 197 7.70 -11.09 25.41
N THR A 198 8.77 -10.45 25.89
CA THR A 198 8.72 -9.55 27.05
C THR A 198 7.77 -8.38 26.77
N ALA A 199 7.82 -7.80 25.58
CA ALA A 199 6.93 -6.74 25.15
C ALA A 199 5.47 -7.21 25.11
N ILE A 200 5.19 -8.41 24.58
CA ILE A 200 3.82 -8.98 24.58
C ILE A 200 3.32 -9.22 26.01
N LYS A 201 4.16 -9.79 26.88
CA LYS A 201 3.77 -10.06 28.27
C LYS A 201 3.53 -8.76 29.06
N ALA A 202 4.33 -7.73 28.80
CA ALA A 202 4.17 -6.41 29.40
C ALA A 202 2.90 -5.70 28.89
N ASN A 203 2.64 -5.73 27.59
CA ASN A 203 1.42 -5.20 26.98
C ASN A 203 1.05 -5.96 25.68
N PRO A 204 0.10 -6.90 25.73
CA PRO A 204 -0.24 -7.71 24.56
C PRO A 204 -0.88 -6.90 23.45
N TYR A 205 -1.46 -5.74 23.76
CA TYR A 205 -2.05 -4.84 22.76
C TYR A 205 -1.03 -4.22 21.80
N VAL A 206 0.27 -4.35 22.06
CA VAL A 206 1.33 -4.01 21.09
C VAL A 206 1.17 -4.78 19.77
N LEU A 207 0.61 -5.99 19.81
CA LEU A 207 0.38 -6.86 18.64
C LEU A 207 -0.54 -6.22 17.59
N ILE A 208 -1.38 -5.25 17.99
CA ILE A 208 -2.21 -4.49 17.05
C ILE A 208 -1.36 -3.64 16.11
N GLY A 209 -0.28 -3.03 16.62
CA GLY A 209 0.69 -2.30 15.80
C GLY A 209 1.35 -3.16 14.73
N PHE A 210 1.48 -4.47 15.02
CA PHE A 210 2.04 -5.46 14.11
C PHE A 210 0.97 -6.20 13.29
N GLY A 211 -0.28 -5.72 13.26
CA GLY A 211 -1.31 -6.16 12.31
C GLY A 211 -2.35 -7.14 12.86
N MET A 212 -2.38 -7.41 14.17
CA MET A 212 -3.49 -8.15 14.78
C MET A 212 -4.72 -7.24 15.01
N ARG A 213 -5.92 -7.82 14.94
CA ARG A 213 -7.16 -7.09 15.26
C ARG A 213 -7.37 -7.01 16.76
N PHE A 214 -7.92 -5.91 17.26
CA PHE A 214 -8.24 -5.72 18.69
C PHE A 214 -8.97 -6.93 19.27
N SER A 215 -10.05 -7.39 18.62
CA SER A 215 -10.86 -8.50 19.14
C SER A 215 -10.08 -9.79 19.33
N VAL A 216 -9.09 -10.07 18.47
CA VAL A 216 -8.25 -11.27 18.55
C VAL A 216 -7.25 -11.14 19.69
N VAL A 217 -6.66 -9.95 19.86
CA VAL A 217 -5.72 -9.68 20.97
C VAL A 217 -6.45 -9.60 22.31
N ASP A 218 -7.67 -9.06 22.34
CA ASP A 218 -8.51 -8.98 23.53
C ASP A 218 -8.94 -10.38 23.99
N GLU A 219 -9.28 -11.26 23.05
CA GLU A 219 -9.53 -12.68 23.33
C GLU A 219 -8.28 -13.38 23.86
N LEU A 220 -7.11 -13.14 23.24
CA LEU A 220 -5.83 -13.66 23.71
C LEU A 220 -5.53 -13.21 25.15
N PHE A 221 -5.70 -11.92 25.42
CA PHE A 221 -5.43 -11.33 26.72
C PHE A 221 -6.33 -11.91 27.81
N GLN A 222 -7.62 -12.05 27.56
CA GLN A 222 -8.57 -12.56 28.53
C GLN A 222 -8.44 -14.07 28.74
N LYS A 223 -8.33 -14.86 27.67
CA LYS A 223 -8.35 -16.34 27.75
C LYS A 223 -7.00 -16.95 28.10
N HIS A 224 -5.91 -16.43 27.51
CA HIS A 224 -4.58 -17.05 27.61
C HIS A 224 -3.67 -16.32 28.59
N LEU A 225 -3.77 -15.00 28.68
CA LEU A 225 -2.96 -14.18 29.59
C LEU A 225 -3.69 -13.77 30.89
N LYS A 226 -4.95 -14.23 31.06
CA LYS A 226 -5.79 -14.01 32.26
C LYS A 226 -5.93 -12.53 32.67
N GLY A 227 -6.00 -11.64 31.69
CA GLY A 227 -6.14 -10.20 31.90
C GLY A 227 -7.54 -9.77 32.33
N SER A 228 -7.63 -8.65 33.07
CA SER A 228 -8.90 -8.07 33.52
C SER A 228 -9.57 -7.20 32.45
N VAL A 229 -10.90 -7.17 32.41
CA VAL A 229 -11.68 -6.29 31.53
C VAL A 229 -11.52 -4.81 31.87
N HIS A 230 -11.12 -4.50 33.11
CA HIS A 230 -10.85 -3.16 33.63
C HIS A 230 -9.38 -2.74 33.48
N ASP A 231 -8.53 -3.56 32.84
CA ASP A 231 -7.11 -3.27 32.72
C ASP A 231 -6.85 -1.99 31.87
N ASP A 232 -6.07 -1.06 32.39
CA ASP A 232 -5.80 0.21 31.72
C ASP A 232 -5.11 0.03 30.36
N ARG A 233 -4.33 -1.04 30.17
CA ARG A 233 -3.69 -1.34 28.86
C ARG A 233 -4.75 -1.66 27.81
N ARG A 234 -5.78 -2.42 28.20
CA ARG A 234 -6.95 -2.74 27.36
C ARG A 234 -7.74 -1.49 27.01
N LEU A 235 -8.05 -0.67 28.01
CA LEU A 235 -8.85 0.54 27.83
C LEU A 235 -8.14 1.57 26.93
N SER A 236 -6.84 1.80 27.17
CA SER A 236 -6.03 2.67 26.30
C SER A 236 -5.94 2.12 24.87
N ALA A 237 -5.71 0.82 24.70
CA ALA A 237 -5.65 0.21 23.37
C ALA A 237 -6.98 0.30 22.61
N ALA A 238 -8.12 0.14 23.29
CA ALA A 238 -9.43 0.31 22.68
C ALA A 238 -9.65 1.74 22.16
N LEU A 239 -9.24 2.74 22.96
CA LEU A 239 -9.29 4.15 22.58
C LEU A 239 -8.37 4.47 21.40
N GLU A 240 -7.12 4.00 21.46
CA GLU A 240 -6.12 4.16 20.40
C GLU A 240 -6.62 3.58 19.07
N ILE A 241 -7.20 2.38 19.07
CA ILE A 241 -7.72 1.74 17.85
C ILE A 241 -8.91 2.49 17.29
N THR A 242 -9.75 3.03 18.17
CA THR A 242 -10.89 3.85 17.75
C THR A 242 -10.40 5.16 17.10
N LEU A 243 -9.37 5.78 17.68
CA LEU A 243 -8.69 6.94 17.08
C LEU A 243 -8.06 6.59 15.72
N ARG A 244 -7.29 5.49 15.63
CA ARG A 244 -6.71 5.01 14.37
C ARG A 244 -7.78 4.74 13.31
N LYS A 245 -8.97 4.32 13.71
CA LYS A 245 -10.09 4.14 12.78
C LYS A 245 -10.65 5.47 12.28
N GLU A 246 -10.72 6.53 13.09
CA GLU A 246 -11.02 7.86 12.57
C GLU A 246 -9.91 8.36 11.63
N VAL A 247 -8.64 8.11 11.95
CA VAL A 247 -7.51 8.42 11.04
C VAL A 247 -7.66 7.69 9.71
N SER A 248 -8.09 6.42 9.71
CA SER A 248 -8.33 5.65 8.48
C SER A 248 -9.48 6.19 7.61
N LYS A 249 -10.36 7.04 8.15
CA LYS A 249 -11.40 7.76 7.39
C LYS A 249 -10.92 9.09 6.83
N GLY A 250 -9.68 9.47 7.11
CA GLY A 250 -9.08 10.71 6.62
C GLY A 250 -8.89 11.80 7.70
N HIS A 251 -9.32 11.58 8.94
CA HIS A 251 -9.22 12.58 10.01
C HIS A 251 -7.80 12.68 10.58
N THR A 252 -7.36 13.86 11.02
CA THR A 252 -6.13 14.02 11.83
C THR A 252 -6.45 14.22 13.31
N TYR A 253 -7.68 14.65 13.64
CA TYR A 253 -8.19 14.74 15.00
C TYR A 253 -9.69 14.41 15.03
N THR A 254 -10.24 14.18 16.23
CA THR A 254 -11.67 13.89 16.37
C THR A 254 -12.22 14.31 17.73
N SER A 255 -13.53 14.13 17.94
CA SER A 255 -14.21 14.45 19.19
C SER A 255 -14.59 13.20 19.98
N GLN A 256 -14.84 13.37 21.27
CA GLN A 256 -15.34 12.29 22.12
C GLN A 256 -16.65 11.68 21.59
N ALA A 257 -17.53 12.50 21.00
CA ALA A 257 -18.81 12.08 20.44
C ALA A 257 -18.63 11.09 19.27
N ASN A 258 -17.62 11.28 18.44
CA ASN A 258 -17.32 10.38 17.31
C ASN A 258 -16.68 9.06 17.76
N LEU A 259 -15.90 9.08 18.85
CA LEU A 259 -15.21 7.90 19.39
C LEU A 259 -16.16 6.97 20.17
N ARG A 260 -17.08 7.55 20.94
CA ARG A 260 -17.94 6.82 21.90
C ARG A 260 -18.72 5.64 21.30
N PRO A 261 -19.38 5.73 20.12
CA PRO A 261 -20.12 4.60 19.55
C PRO A 261 -19.24 3.38 19.25
N GLN A 262 -18.02 3.63 18.80
CA GLN A 262 -17.09 2.56 18.44
C GLN A 262 -16.43 1.96 19.67
N LEU A 263 -16.10 2.78 20.66
CA LEU A 263 -15.62 2.30 21.96
C LEU A 263 -16.67 1.43 22.65
N LEU A 264 -17.93 1.84 22.63
CA LEU A 264 -19.02 1.03 23.17
C LEU A 264 -19.14 -0.32 22.44
N LYS A 265 -18.89 -0.36 21.12
CA LYS A 265 -18.86 -1.62 20.37
C LYS A 265 -17.70 -2.53 20.77
N LEU A 266 -16.53 -1.97 21.10
CA LEU A 266 -15.34 -2.75 21.49
C LEU A 266 -15.39 -3.21 22.95
N LEU A 267 -15.82 -2.32 23.85
CA LEU A 267 -15.81 -2.56 25.29
C LEU A 267 -17.12 -3.15 25.82
N GLN A 268 -18.22 -3.00 25.07
CA GLN A 268 -19.58 -3.50 25.38
C GLN A 268 -20.18 -2.98 26.69
N ASP A 269 -19.56 -1.99 27.33
CA ASP A 269 -19.94 -1.46 28.63
C ASP A 269 -19.72 0.05 28.69
N LYS A 270 -20.69 0.80 29.23
CA LYS A 270 -20.65 2.28 29.26
C LYS A 270 -19.66 2.82 30.31
N GLU A 271 -19.49 2.14 31.43
CA GLU A 271 -18.55 2.54 32.48
C GLU A 271 -17.11 2.32 32.01
N LEU A 272 -16.83 1.21 31.33
CA LEU A 272 -15.52 0.96 30.72
C LEU A 272 -15.18 2.03 29.67
N VAL A 273 -16.17 2.50 28.90
CA VAL A 273 -15.97 3.61 27.96
C VAL A 273 -15.62 4.90 28.68
N ALA A 274 -16.29 5.23 29.78
CA ALA A 274 -15.96 6.40 30.59
C ALA A 274 -14.54 6.30 31.17
N LYS A 275 -14.18 5.14 31.73
CA LYS A 275 -12.83 4.84 32.21
C LYS A 275 -11.77 4.91 31.11
N ALA A 276 -12.08 4.47 29.89
CA ALA A 276 -11.15 4.56 28.77
C ALA A 276 -10.77 6.02 28.42
N PHE A 277 -11.73 6.94 28.48
CA PHE A 277 -11.45 8.36 28.28
C PHE A 277 -10.63 8.97 29.43
N GLN A 278 -10.80 8.48 30.66
CA GLN A 278 -10.00 8.92 31.82
C GLN A 278 -8.57 8.35 31.77
N ALA A 279 -8.42 7.05 31.51
CA ALA A 279 -7.16 6.31 31.60
C ALA A 279 -6.14 6.67 30.50
N GLY A 280 -6.58 7.25 29.39
CA GLY A 280 -5.67 7.63 28.31
C GLY A 280 -5.12 9.06 28.41
N HIS A 281 -5.43 9.82 29.46
CA HIS A 281 -4.99 11.21 29.61
C HIS A 281 -3.46 11.37 29.70
N ASP A 282 -2.74 10.36 30.22
CA ASP A 282 -1.31 10.43 30.52
C ASP A 282 -0.42 9.52 29.65
N LYS A 283 -0.93 9.01 28.52
CA LYS A 283 -0.14 8.14 27.62
C LYS A 283 0.22 8.88 26.34
N ALA A 284 1.47 8.76 25.91
CA ALA A 284 2.05 9.40 24.72
C ALA A 284 1.36 9.10 23.37
N GLN A 285 0.25 8.35 23.36
CA GLN A 285 -0.45 7.88 22.17
C GLN A 285 -1.34 8.96 21.54
N TYR A 286 -1.91 9.86 22.34
CA TYR A 286 -2.70 10.99 21.86
C TYR A 286 -2.67 12.15 22.86
N LEU A 287 -3.01 13.34 22.40
CA LEU A 287 -3.14 14.55 23.20
C LEU A 287 -4.59 15.04 23.17
N MET A 288 -5.08 15.53 24.31
CA MET A 288 -6.39 16.15 24.41
C MET A 288 -6.22 17.67 24.38
N ASN A 289 -6.89 18.33 23.44
CA ASN A 289 -7.00 19.77 23.45
C ASN A 289 -8.13 20.16 24.43
N HIS A 290 -7.75 20.67 25.60
CA HIS A 290 -8.67 21.00 26.69
C HIS A 290 -9.66 22.13 26.35
N SER A 291 -9.30 23.07 25.48
CA SER A 291 -10.22 24.16 25.12
C SER A 291 -11.32 23.69 24.17
N THR A 292 -11.03 22.71 23.31
CA THR A 292 -11.99 22.21 22.30
C THR A 292 -12.60 20.86 22.65
N GLY A 293 -12.05 20.14 23.63
CA GLY A 293 -12.44 18.76 23.96
C GLY A 293 -12.11 17.75 22.85
N THR A 294 -11.15 18.08 21.96
CA THR A 294 -10.77 17.23 20.83
C THR A 294 -9.55 16.37 21.13
N TYR A 295 -9.48 15.22 20.47
CA TYR A 295 -8.46 14.19 20.63
C TYR A 295 -7.58 14.14 19.38
N HIS A 296 -6.28 14.28 19.60
CA HIS A 296 -5.27 14.39 18.56
C HIS A 296 -4.27 13.23 18.71
N PRO A 297 -4.32 12.22 17.83
CA PRO A 297 -3.26 11.23 17.73
C PRO A 297 -1.88 11.89 17.63
N THR A 298 -0.94 11.50 18.50
CA THR A 298 0.36 12.19 18.64
C THR A 298 1.14 12.23 17.33
N ALA A 299 1.11 11.13 16.56
CA ALA A 299 1.82 11.04 15.28
C ALA A 299 1.26 12.05 14.27
N GLN A 300 -0.06 12.12 14.11
CA GLN A 300 -0.71 13.06 13.19
C GLN A 300 -0.45 14.51 13.61
N LEU A 301 -0.58 14.83 14.89
CA LEU A 301 -0.33 16.18 15.38
C LEU A 301 1.14 16.59 15.18
N LEU A 302 2.09 15.70 15.43
CA LEU A 302 3.51 15.96 15.16
C LEU A 302 3.76 16.19 13.67
N MET A 303 3.17 15.37 12.80
CA MET A 303 3.26 15.55 11.36
C MET A 303 2.70 16.91 10.92
N GLU A 304 1.53 17.31 11.42
CA GLU A 304 0.93 18.61 11.10
C GLU A 304 1.81 19.78 11.57
N ASN A 305 2.37 19.70 12.78
CA ASN A 305 3.27 20.74 13.30
C ASN A 305 4.54 20.89 12.46
N VAL A 306 5.16 19.78 12.06
CA VAL A 306 6.37 19.82 11.21
C VAL A 306 6.05 20.39 9.83
N VAL A 307 4.95 19.95 9.22
CA VAL A 307 4.48 20.49 7.93
C VAL A 307 4.19 21.99 8.06
N VAL A 308 3.38 22.42 9.02
CA VAL A 308 3.08 23.86 9.24
C VAL A 308 4.33 24.68 9.45
N LYS A 309 5.25 24.22 10.31
CA LYS A 309 6.51 24.94 10.57
C LYS A 309 7.29 25.17 9.28
N ARG A 310 7.38 24.14 8.41
CA ARG A 310 8.03 24.26 7.10
C ARG A 310 7.31 25.25 6.20
N LEU A 311 5.99 25.09 6.04
CA LEU A 311 5.21 25.88 5.09
C LEU A 311 5.17 27.36 5.50
N LYS A 312 5.00 27.67 6.79
CA LYS A 312 5.05 29.05 7.31
C LYS A 312 6.40 29.71 7.10
N ALA A 313 7.49 28.99 7.35
CA ALA A 313 8.83 29.52 7.12
C ALA A 313 9.05 29.92 5.65
N LEU A 314 8.54 29.12 4.70
CA LEU A 314 8.58 29.49 3.28
C LEU A 314 7.59 30.62 2.93
N ALA A 315 6.39 30.61 3.52
CA ALA A 315 5.36 31.62 3.25
C ALA A 315 5.79 33.02 3.71
N SER A 316 6.65 33.11 4.73
CA SER A 316 7.26 34.37 5.17
C SER A 316 8.35 34.92 4.23
N GLN A 317 8.75 34.15 3.21
CA GLN A 317 9.72 34.55 2.19
C GLN A 317 8.97 34.92 0.91
N ASP A 318 8.47 36.15 0.86
CA ASP A 318 7.73 36.76 -0.24
C ASP A 318 8.50 37.95 -0.85
N ASN A 319 7.88 38.69 -1.78
CA ASN A 319 8.47 39.85 -2.48
C ASN A 319 9.82 39.52 -3.17
N LEU A 320 9.93 38.31 -3.72
CA LEU A 320 11.14 37.79 -4.36
C LEU A 320 11.22 38.15 -5.85
N TYR A 321 10.18 38.76 -6.41
CA TYR A 321 10.12 39.14 -7.81
C TYR A 321 10.96 40.40 -8.08
N GLY A 322 12.22 40.20 -8.46
CA GLY A 322 13.13 41.27 -8.87
C GLY A 322 13.36 41.33 -10.38
N GLU A 323 14.31 42.17 -10.82
CA GLU A 323 14.66 42.34 -12.24
C GLU A 323 15.02 41.02 -12.93
N HIS A 324 15.80 40.17 -12.26
CA HIS A 324 16.19 38.87 -12.83
C HIS A 324 14.99 37.94 -13.03
N ALA A 325 14.03 37.93 -12.09
CA ALA A 325 12.79 37.17 -12.24
C ALA A 325 11.93 37.73 -13.39
N ASN A 326 11.90 39.05 -13.55
CA ASN A 326 11.17 39.71 -14.64
C ASN A 326 11.76 39.38 -16.02
N LEU A 327 13.08 39.39 -16.14
CA LEU A 327 13.77 38.97 -17.36
C LEU A 327 13.46 37.49 -17.68
N ALA A 328 13.58 36.61 -16.68
CA ALA A 328 13.29 35.19 -16.85
C ALA A 328 11.83 34.91 -17.22
N TYR A 329 10.88 35.65 -16.63
CA TYR A 329 9.46 35.63 -17.00
C TYR A 329 9.27 36.04 -18.46
N GLY A 330 9.86 37.17 -18.87
CA GLY A 330 9.78 37.67 -20.25
C GLY A 330 10.30 36.65 -21.27
N THR A 331 11.44 36.02 -20.99
CA THR A 331 11.97 34.93 -21.82
C THR A 331 10.99 33.75 -21.90
N ALA A 332 10.47 33.29 -20.76
CA ALA A 332 9.57 32.14 -20.72
C ALA A 332 8.24 32.39 -21.45
N VAL A 333 7.69 33.60 -21.39
CA VAL A 333 6.46 33.99 -22.09
C VAL A 333 6.69 34.12 -23.59
N ASN A 334 7.82 34.68 -24.02
CA ASN A 334 8.13 34.84 -25.44
C ASN A 334 8.28 33.50 -26.19
N GLU A 335 8.55 32.39 -25.49
CA GLU A 335 8.58 31.05 -26.08
C GLU A 335 7.18 30.44 -26.28
N LEU A 336 6.12 31.03 -25.71
CA LEU A 336 4.77 30.52 -25.88
C LEU A 336 4.22 30.94 -27.24
N PRO A 337 3.53 30.04 -27.96
CA PRO A 337 2.88 30.38 -29.23
C PRO A 337 1.57 31.18 -29.05
N TYR A 338 1.21 31.55 -27.82
CA TYR A 338 -0.04 32.22 -27.48
C TYR A 338 0.11 33.08 -26.22
N GLU A 339 -0.80 34.05 -26.04
CA GLU A 339 -0.82 34.91 -24.87
C GLU A 339 -1.48 34.26 -23.64
N LEU A 340 -0.89 34.51 -22.47
CA LEU A 340 -1.46 34.14 -21.18
C LEU A 340 -2.63 35.07 -20.82
N THR A 341 -3.65 34.53 -20.13
CA THR A 341 -4.67 35.39 -19.52
C THR A 341 -4.09 36.18 -18.35
N GLN A 342 -4.80 37.24 -17.92
CA GLN A 342 -4.44 37.99 -16.72
C GLN A 342 -4.23 37.08 -15.49
N LYS A 343 -5.14 36.13 -15.25
CA LYS A 343 -5.02 35.18 -14.14
C LYS A 343 -3.87 34.18 -14.29
N GLN A 344 -3.55 33.78 -15.52
CA GLN A 344 -2.38 32.94 -15.78
C GLN A 344 -1.07 33.71 -15.56
N THR A 345 -1.01 34.97 -15.98
CA THR A 345 0.13 35.86 -15.70
C THR A 345 0.31 36.11 -14.20
N GLU A 346 -0.79 36.40 -13.48
CA GLU A 346 -0.80 36.49 -12.02
C GLU A 346 -0.27 35.21 -11.37
N ALA A 347 -0.66 34.03 -11.87
CA ALA A 347 -0.22 32.76 -11.33
C ALA A 347 1.29 32.53 -11.54
N VAL A 348 1.83 32.83 -12.72
CA VAL A 348 3.27 32.72 -12.99
C VAL A 348 4.07 33.68 -12.09
N THR A 349 3.66 34.94 -12.04
CA THR A 349 4.34 35.96 -11.23
C THR A 349 4.26 35.65 -9.73
N THR A 350 3.10 35.22 -9.23
CA THR A 350 2.93 34.76 -7.84
C THR A 350 3.89 33.61 -7.50
N CYS A 351 4.10 32.67 -8.43
CA CYS A 351 5.07 31.58 -8.22
C CYS A 351 6.51 32.07 -8.13
N LEU A 352 6.88 33.12 -8.86
CA LEU A 352 8.24 33.67 -8.86
C LEU A 352 8.49 34.58 -7.64
N ASP A 353 7.43 35.26 -7.18
CA ASP A 353 7.47 36.22 -6.07
C ASP A 353 7.48 35.57 -4.68
N ASN A 354 7.07 34.31 -4.58
CA ASN A 354 6.94 33.59 -3.30
C ASN A 354 7.85 32.35 -3.27
N SER A 355 8.43 32.04 -2.11
CA SER A 355 9.17 30.77 -1.92
C SER A 355 8.26 29.54 -1.85
N ILE A 356 6.97 29.77 -1.62
CA ILE A 356 5.93 28.74 -1.67
C ILE A 356 4.65 29.32 -2.28
N SER A 357 4.08 28.61 -3.24
CA SER A 357 2.82 29.03 -3.89
C SER A 357 1.97 27.86 -4.33
N CYS A 358 0.70 28.16 -4.65
CA CYS A 358 -0.26 27.21 -5.18
C CYS A 358 -0.84 27.71 -6.52
N ILE A 359 -0.90 26.82 -7.50
CA ILE A 359 -1.65 26.98 -8.75
C ILE A 359 -2.85 26.04 -8.69
N THR A 360 -4.04 26.58 -8.43
CA THR A 360 -5.26 25.77 -8.27
C THR A 360 -6.25 26.00 -9.41
N GLY A 361 -7.16 25.06 -9.62
CA GLY A 361 -8.24 25.22 -10.59
C GLY A 361 -8.71 23.89 -11.18
N GLY A 362 -9.87 23.92 -11.84
CA GLY A 362 -10.47 22.74 -12.47
C GLY A 362 -9.68 22.15 -13.65
N ALA A 363 -10.17 21.04 -14.20
CA ALA A 363 -9.61 20.48 -15.43
C ALA A 363 -9.74 21.47 -16.61
N GLY A 364 -8.67 21.62 -17.41
CA GLY A 364 -8.70 22.49 -18.60
C GLY A 364 -8.54 23.99 -18.36
N THR A 365 -8.24 24.45 -17.14
CA THR A 365 -8.00 25.88 -16.83
C THR A 365 -6.59 26.39 -17.20
N GLY A 366 -5.75 25.50 -17.76
CA GLY A 366 -4.39 25.86 -18.17
C GLY A 366 -3.35 25.84 -17.05
N LYS A 367 -3.60 25.13 -15.93
CA LYS A 367 -2.61 24.94 -14.84
C LYS A 367 -1.25 24.50 -15.36
N THR A 368 -1.25 23.52 -16.27
CA THR A 368 -0.05 22.97 -16.90
C THR A 368 0.72 24.00 -17.71
N THR A 369 0.02 24.89 -18.43
CA THR A 369 0.64 26.00 -19.17
C THR A 369 1.32 26.96 -18.20
N VAL A 370 0.62 27.39 -17.15
CA VAL A 370 1.18 28.27 -16.11
C VAL A 370 2.41 27.62 -15.48
N LEU A 371 2.30 26.35 -15.11
CA LEU A 371 3.37 25.60 -14.48
C LEU A 371 4.60 25.51 -15.39
N ARG A 372 4.42 25.16 -16.67
CA ARG A 372 5.51 25.12 -17.66
C ARG A 372 6.22 26.46 -17.75
N THR A 373 5.48 27.57 -17.84
CA THR A 373 6.05 28.91 -17.94
C THR A 373 6.82 29.29 -16.68
N ALA A 374 6.24 29.04 -15.50
CA ALA A 374 6.92 29.31 -14.23
C ALA A 374 8.21 28.48 -14.11
N LEU A 375 8.18 27.20 -14.46
CA LEU A 375 9.35 26.33 -14.43
C LEU A 375 10.44 26.77 -15.39
N ARG A 376 10.10 27.23 -16.60
CA ARG A 376 11.08 27.82 -17.52
C ARG A 376 11.76 29.04 -16.95
N ALA A 377 10.99 29.96 -16.34
CA ALA A 377 11.56 31.13 -15.68
C ALA A 377 12.48 30.72 -14.51
N TYR A 378 12.06 29.76 -13.68
CA TYR A 378 12.90 29.20 -12.60
C TYR A 378 14.20 28.58 -13.10
N ASN A 379 14.15 27.82 -14.20
CA ASN A 379 15.32 27.22 -14.83
C ASN A 379 16.29 28.30 -15.34
N THR A 380 15.79 29.34 -15.99
CA THR A 380 16.60 30.50 -16.42
C THR A 380 17.26 31.22 -15.24
N MET A 381 16.61 31.24 -14.08
CA MET A 381 17.16 31.79 -12.83
C MET A 381 18.16 30.84 -12.13
N GLY A 382 18.48 29.69 -12.73
CA GLY A 382 19.45 28.71 -12.22
C GLY A 382 18.91 27.74 -11.18
N PHE A 383 17.59 27.54 -11.11
CA PHE A 383 17.01 26.54 -10.22
C PHE A 383 17.07 25.14 -10.84
N GLN A 384 17.51 24.17 -10.04
CA GLN A 384 17.30 22.76 -10.32
C GLN A 384 15.87 22.36 -9.93
N ILE A 385 15.13 21.84 -10.90
CA ILE A 385 13.70 21.54 -10.77
C ILE A 385 13.52 20.07 -10.44
N HIS A 386 12.77 19.82 -9.37
CA HIS A 386 12.36 18.50 -8.90
C HIS A 386 10.84 18.40 -9.03
N ALA A 387 10.36 18.00 -10.21
CA ALA A 387 8.92 17.84 -10.46
C ALA A 387 8.45 16.43 -10.09
N VAL A 388 7.43 16.33 -9.24
CA VAL A 388 6.90 15.07 -8.72
C VAL A 388 5.39 14.96 -8.78
N ALA A 389 4.91 13.72 -8.93
CA ALA A 389 3.51 13.36 -8.80
C ALA A 389 3.34 12.04 -8.00
N LEU A 390 2.12 11.73 -7.55
CA LEU A 390 1.85 10.53 -6.74
C LEU A 390 1.96 9.21 -7.52
N SER A 391 1.45 9.19 -8.74
CA SER A 391 1.53 8.03 -9.64
C SER A 391 2.52 8.34 -10.75
N GLY A 392 3.21 7.32 -11.28
CA GLY A 392 4.18 7.60 -12.32
C GLY A 392 3.52 7.84 -13.69
N ARG A 393 2.25 7.45 -13.89
CA ARG A 393 1.44 7.96 -15.02
C ARG A 393 1.22 9.46 -14.92
N ALA A 394 0.88 9.97 -13.74
CA ALA A 394 0.76 11.42 -13.52
C ALA A 394 2.13 12.10 -13.73
N ALA A 395 3.22 11.50 -13.26
CA ALA A 395 4.57 12.01 -13.50
C ALA A 395 4.92 12.03 -15.00
N MET A 396 4.65 10.96 -15.74
CA MET A 396 4.90 10.89 -17.19
C MET A 396 4.11 11.95 -17.96
N ARG A 397 2.82 12.12 -17.67
CA ARG A 397 2.01 13.17 -18.29
C ARG A 397 2.50 14.56 -17.94
N LEU A 398 2.93 14.75 -16.69
CA LEU A 398 3.57 15.97 -16.25
C LEU A 398 4.84 16.21 -17.07
N HIS A 399 5.69 15.19 -17.30
CA HIS A 399 6.91 15.27 -18.11
C HIS A 399 6.64 15.74 -19.54
N GLU A 400 5.74 15.06 -20.25
CA GLU A 400 5.29 15.43 -21.61
C GLU A 400 4.78 16.87 -21.65
N SER A 401 4.15 17.28 -20.56
CA SER A 401 3.49 18.57 -20.45
C SER A 401 4.40 19.73 -20.04
N ILE A 402 5.47 19.52 -19.28
CA ILE A 402 6.34 20.61 -18.80
C ILE A 402 7.71 20.61 -19.47
N GLY A 403 8.15 19.48 -20.04
CA GLY A 403 9.45 19.33 -20.68
C GLY A 403 10.63 19.25 -19.71
N PHE A 404 10.37 19.04 -18.42
CA PHE A 404 11.38 18.85 -17.36
C PHE A 404 11.33 17.41 -16.87
N HIS A 405 12.47 16.88 -16.38
CA HIS A 405 12.50 15.56 -15.77
C HIS A 405 11.54 15.50 -14.58
N THR A 406 10.70 14.47 -14.56
CA THR A 406 9.74 14.22 -13.47
C THR A 406 9.97 12.87 -12.84
N SER A 407 9.52 12.70 -11.60
CA SER A 407 9.51 11.40 -10.96
C SER A 407 8.25 11.20 -10.11
N THR A 408 8.09 10.01 -9.56
CA THR A 408 7.09 9.81 -8.51
C THR A 408 7.62 10.34 -7.19
N ILE A 409 6.72 10.80 -6.31
CA ILE A 409 7.08 11.13 -4.92
C ILE A 409 7.78 9.93 -4.25
N ALA A 410 7.33 8.70 -4.53
CA ALA A 410 7.95 7.50 -3.99
C ALA A 410 9.38 7.27 -4.50
N LYS A 411 9.70 7.64 -5.75
CA LYS A 411 11.07 7.59 -6.28
C LYS A 411 11.93 8.65 -5.60
N LEU A 412 11.47 9.90 -5.55
CA LEU A 412 12.17 10.99 -4.87
C LEU A 412 12.53 10.60 -3.43
N LEU A 413 11.56 10.13 -2.63
CA LEU A 413 11.76 9.74 -1.23
C LEU A 413 12.66 8.49 -1.02
N ARG A 414 13.10 7.81 -2.08
CA ARG A 414 14.09 6.73 -2.02
C ARG A 414 15.50 7.19 -2.39
N ASP A 415 15.60 8.30 -3.11
CA ASP A 415 16.89 8.91 -3.44
C ASP A 415 17.43 9.63 -2.18
N GLU A 416 18.65 10.16 -2.25
CA GLU A 416 19.21 10.95 -1.15
C GLU A 416 18.40 12.25 -0.95
N PRO A 417 18.20 12.71 0.30
CA PRO A 417 17.54 13.99 0.57
C PRO A 417 18.19 15.13 -0.21
N ILE A 418 17.36 16.05 -0.71
CA ILE A 418 17.85 17.24 -1.41
C ILE A 418 18.44 18.18 -0.37
N ASP A 419 19.76 18.32 -0.35
CA ASP A 419 20.48 19.20 0.58
C ASP A 419 20.62 20.64 0.03
N ALA A 420 21.13 21.57 0.86
CA ALA A 420 21.63 22.85 0.37
C ALA A 420 23.04 22.69 -0.16
N ASP A 421 23.16 22.53 -1.47
CA ASP A 421 24.44 22.67 -2.17
C ASP A 421 24.57 24.08 -2.79
N GLN A 422 25.44 24.24 -3.80
CA GLN A 422 25.62 25.51 -4.51
C GLN A 422 24.41 25.88 -5.41
N HIS A 423 23.47 24.97 -5.63
CA HIS A 423 22.33 25.17 -6.50
C HIS A 423 21.10 25.65 -5.73
N LYS A 424 20.24 26.38 -6.44
CA LYS A 424 18.89 26.68 -5.95
C LYS A 424 17.98 25.53 -6.34
N HIS A 425 17.12 25.07 -5.44
CA HIS A 425 16.21 23.97 -5.72
C HIS A 425 14.75 24.40 -5.67
N LEU A 426 13.96 23.84 -6.57
CA LEU A 426 12.52 23.99 -6.62
C LEU A 426 11.86 22.61 -6.63
N LEU A 427 11.02 22.32 -5.63
CA LEU A 427 10.16 21.15 -5.61
C LEU A 427 8.79 21.53 -6.18
N VAL A 428 8.36 20.81 -7.21
CA VAL A 428 7.03 20.99 -7.81
C VAL A 428 6.21 19.74 -7.57
N ILE A 429 5.01 19.94 -7.03
CA ILE A 429 4.13 18.88 -6.60
C ILE A 429 2.82 18.97 -7.39
N ASP A 430 2.64 18.10 -8.37
CA ASP A 430 1.43 18.02 -9.19
C ASP A 430 0.40 17.03 -8.65
N GLU A 431 -0.88 17.29 -8.97
CA GLU A 431 -2.05 16.62 -8.40
C GLU A 431 -2.01 16.60 -6.85
N ALA A 432 -1.62 17.73 -6.25
CA ALA A 432 -1.41 17.87 -4.82
C ALA A 432 -2.68 17.66 -3.96
N SER A 433 -3.87 17.67 -4.58
CA SER A 433 -5.15 17.36 -3.92
C SER A 433 -5.19 15.96 -3.32
N MET A 434 -4.38 15.05 -3.84
CA MET A 434 -4.33 13.65 -3.43
C MET A 434 -3.23 13.35 -2.40
N ILE A 435 -2.47 14.36 -1.97
CA ILE A 435 -1.37 14.19 -1.01
C ILE A 435 -1.90 14.20 0.41
N ASP A 436 -1.69 13.07 1.09
CA ASP A 436 -2.00 12.93 2.50
C ASP A 436 -0.91 13.57 3.40
N LEU A 437 -1.28 13.78 4.66
CA LEU A 437 -0.39 14.35 5.65
C LEU A 437 0.91 13.55 5.85
N PRO A 438 0.90 12.20 5.97
CA PRO A 438 2.14 11.43 6.08
C PRO A 438 3.08 11.61 4.89
N THR A 439 2.56 11.66 3.66
CA THR A 439 3.36 11.89 2.45
C THR A 439 3.96 13.29 2.45
N MET A 440 3.16 14.31 2.79
CA MET A 440 3.66 15.68 2.90
C MET A 440 4.73 15.82 3.98
N TYR A 441 4.53 15.20 5.15
CA TYR A 441 5.51 15.15 6.23
C TYR A 441 6.84 14.55 5.77
N ARG A 442 6.81 13.48 4.98
CA ARG A 442 8.02 12.89 4.41
C ARG A 442 8.68 13.82 3.41
N LEU A 443 7.91 14.45 2.52
CA LEU A 443 8.43 15.40 1.53
C LEU A 443 9.15 16.59 2.19
N VAL A 444 8.54 17.24 3.19
CA VAL A 444 9.16 18.41 3.85
C VAL A 444 10.44 18.07 4.61
N ASN A 445 10.56 16.84 5.12
CA ASN A 445 11.77 16.36 5.81
C ASN A 445 12.84 15.82 4.85
N HIS A 446 12.49 15.63 3.58
CA HIS A 446 13.38 15.11 2.56
C HIS A 446 14.04 16.21 1.71
N VAL A 447 13.70 17.47 1.98
CA VAL A 447 14.26 18.63 1.27
C VAL A 447 14.78 19.66 2.26
N HIS A 448 15.92 20.27 1.94
CA HIS A 448 16.53 21.30 2.74
C HIS A 448 15.57 22.51 2.95
N PRO A 449 15.61 23.20 4.10
CA PRO A 449 14.77 24.37 4.39
C PRO A 449 14.80 25.53 3.37
N SER A 450 15.80 25.60 2.50
CA SER A 450 15.89 26.63 1.44
C SER A 450 15.16 26.26 0.14
N VAL A 451 14.77 24.98 -0.03
CA VAL A 451 14.09 24.52 -1.24
C VAL A 451 12.71 25.18 -1.35
N ARG A 452 12.43 25.82 -2.50
CA ARG A 452 11.12 26.42 -2.80
C ARG A 452 10.11 25.36 -3.20
N ILE A 453 8.82 25.63 -3.01
CA ILE A 453 7.74 24.65 -3.27
C ILE A 453 6.63 25.25 -4.11
N ILE A 454 6.23 24.59 -5.21
CA ILE A 454 4.99 24.89 -5.93
C ILE A 454 4.03 23.72 -5.79
N PHE A 455 2.82 23.99 -5.34
CA PHE A 455 1.70 23.03 -5.40
C PHE A 455 0.84 23.30 -6.63
N THR A 456 0.44 22.25 -7.32
CA THR A 456 -0.53 22.32 -8.42
C THR A 456 -1.57 21.23 -8.25
N GLY A 457 -2.84 21.57 -8.49
CA GLY A 457 -3.94 20.63 -8.36
C GLY A 457 -5.30 21.30 -8.28
N ASP A 458 -6.31 20.49 -7.98
CA ASP A 458 -7.69 20.94 -7.82
C ASP A 458 -8.19 20.56 -6.42
N PRO A 459 -8.37 21.51 -5.48
CA PRO A 459 -8.76 21.22 -4.11
C PRO A 459 -10.15 20.56 -3.99
N ASP A 460 -10.97 20.65 -5.04
CA ASP A 460 -12.33 20.11 -5.08
C ASP A 460 -12.40 18.66 -5.61
N GLN A 461 -11.28 18.12 -6.11
CA GLN A 461 -11.19 16.72 -6.49
C GLN A 461 -11.18 15.77 -5.28
N LEU A 462 -11.18 14.47 -5.56
CA LEU A 462 -11.08 13.42 -4.56
C LEU A 462 -9.98 13.72 -3.53
N PRO A 463 -10.29 13.66 -2.22
CA PRO A 463 -9.30 13.86 -1.19
C PRO A 463 -8.31 12.67 -1.14
N PRO A 464 -7.19 12.82 -0.43
CA PRO A 464 -6.18 11.76 -0.30
C PRO A 464 -6.77 10.47 0.26
N ILE A 465 -6.18 9.31 -0.06
CA ILE A 465 -6.60 8.05 0.57
C ILE A 465 -6.24 8.04 2.07
N GLY A 466 -5.07 8.58 2.43
CA GLY A 466 -4.64 8.72 3.82
C GLY A 466 -5.30 9.87 4.56
N CYS A 467 -4.80 10.12 5.78
CA CYS A 467 -5.31 11.19 6.66
C CYS A 467 -4.84 12.58 6.24
N GLY A 468 -5.65 13.60 6.55
CA GLY A 468 -5.41 14.98 6.14
C GLY A 468 -5.86 15.28 4.71
N LYS A 469 -5.78 16.56 4.33
CA LYS A 469 -6.14 17.08 3.00
C LYS A 469 -5.33 18.36 2.71
N VAL A 470 -4.01 18.19 2.56
CA VAL A 470 -3.02 19.27 2.60
C VAL A 470 -3.34 20.44 1.67
N LEU A 471 -3.56 20.19 0.36
CA LEU A 471 -3.86 21.28 -0.59
C LEU A 471 -5.14 22.03 -0.22
N ALA A 472 -6.21 21.32 0.13
CA ALA A 472 -7.48 21.93 0.51
C ALA A 472 -7.34 22.78 1.78
N ASP A 473 -6.62 22.27 2.78
CA ASP A 473 -6.35 22.99 4.03
C ASP A 473 -5.50 24.25 3.80
N ILE A 474 -4.49 24.17 2.91
CA ILE A 474 -3.70 25.32 2.48
C ILE A 474 -4.60 26.41 1.88
N VAL A 475 -5.43 26.04 0.90
CA VAL A 475 -6.34 26.98 0.22
C VAL A 475 -7.35 27.60 1.20
N ILE A 476 -7.92 26.80 2.10
CA ILE A 476 -8.88 27.27 3.13
C ILE A 476 -8.21 28.21 4.14
N SER A 477 -6.97 27.91 4.55
CA SER A 477 -6.25 28.71 5.54
C SER A 477 -5.89 30.11 5.04
N LYS A 478 -5.73 30.27 3.71
CA LYS A 478 -5.20 31.47 3.05
C LYS A 478 -3.81 31.90 3.56
N ALA A 479 -3.08 31.00 4.24
CA ALA A 479 -1.76 31.28 4.79
C ALA A 479 -0.63 31.20 3.74
N ILE A 480 -0.91 30.66 2.55
CA ILE A 480 0.04 30.48 1.46
C ILE A 480 -0.55 31.14 0.21
N ALA A 481 0.30 31.82 -0.56
CA ALA A 481 -0.09 32.44 -1.81
C ALA A 481 -0.71 31.41 -2.77
N ASN A 482 -1.93 31.67 -3.22
CA ASN A 482 -2.68 30.77 -4.10
C ASN A 482 -3.36 31.56 -5.20
N THR A 483 -3.06 31.20 -6.45
CA THR A 483 -3.78 31.72 -7.61
C THR A 483 -4.70 30.63 -8.16
N MET A 484 -6.01 30.87 -8.07
CA MET A 484 -7.02 29.99 -8.63
C MET A 484 -7.33 30.39 -10.07
N LEU A 485 -7.10 29.46 -11.01
CA LEU A 485 -7.46 29.60 -12.41
C LEU A 485 -8.91 29.15 -12.61
N ASP A 486 -9.75 30.07 -13.08
CA ASP A 486 -11.20 29.93 -13.20
C ASP A 486 -11.71 29.92 -14.65
N ILE A 487 -10.88 30.35 -15.61
CA ILE A 487 -11.19 30.35 -17.04
C ILE A 487 -10.73 29.03 -17.67
N VAL A 488 -11.66 28.29 -18.25
CA VAL A 488 -11.36 27.06 -19.00
C VAL A 488 -11.00 27.41 -20.44
N LYS A 489 -9.78 27.05 -20.85
CA LYS A 489 -9.28 27.24 -22.22
C LYS A 489 -9.13 25.87 -22.91
N ARG A 490 -10.26 25.22 -23.20
CA ARG A 490 -10.29 24.21 -24.26
C ARG A 490 -10.62 24.92 -25.59
N GLN A 491 -10.10 24.43 -26.71
CA GLN A 491 -10.46 24.98 -28.03
C GLN A 491 -12.00 25.05 -28.14
N GLU A 492 -12.49 26.26 -28.42
CA GLU A 492 -13.90 26.66 -28.62
C GLU A 492 -15.00 25.76 -28.00
N GLY A 493 -15.42 26.07 -26.78
CA GLY A 493 -16.84 26.06 -26.34
C GLY A 493 -17.75 24.82 -26.48
N ALA A 494 -17.31 23.66 -26.94
CA ALA A 494 -18.23 22.68 -27.54
C ALA A 494 -18.76 21.53 -26.64
N THR A 495 -18.19 21.24 -25.45
CA THR A 495 -18.60 20.04 -24.68
C THR A 495 -19.62 20.29 -23.57
N GLY A 496 -19.62 21.47 -22.94
CA GLY A 496 -20.45 21.77 -21.76
C GLY A 496 -20.03 21.06 -20.46
N ILE A 497 -18.99 20.21 -20.52
CA ILE A 497 -18.45 19.46 -19.36
C ILE A 497 -17.95 20.38 -18.25
N PRO A 498 -17.18 21.46 -18.53
CA PRO A 498 -16.71 22.35 -17.48
C PRO A 498 -17.85 23.01 -16.69
N GLU A 499 -18.83 23.57 -17.38
CA GLU A 499 -20.00 24.23 -16.80
C GLU A 499 -20.82 23.23 -15.98
N TYR A 500 -21.05 22.03 -16.53
CA TYR A 500 -21.77 20.97 -15.84
C TYR A 500 -21.03 20.54 -14.56
N SER A 501 -19.72 20.28 -14.65
CA SER A 501 -18.91 19.86 -13.51
C SER A 501 -18.86 20.93 -12.40
N LYS A 502 -18.89 22.23 -12.77
CA LYS A 502 -18.95 23.34 -11.82
C LYS A 502 -20.25 23.33 -11.02
N LEU A 503 -21.40 23.07 -11.66
CA LEU A 503 -22.67 22.91 -10.96
C LEU A 503 -22.61 21.75 -9.96
N ILE A 504 -22.08 20.60 -10.37
CA ILE A 504 -21.92 19.44 -9.48
C ILE A 504 -21.05 19.78 -8.28
N ASN A 505 -19.92 20.45 -8.49
CA ASN A 505 -19.02 20.86 -7.41
C ASN A 505 -19.70 21.82 -6.40
N GLN A 506 -20.52 22.75 -6.91
CA GLN A 506 -21.33 23.66 -6.10
C GLN A 506 -22.49 22.96 -5.37
N GLY A 507 -22.76 21.70 -5.71
CA GLY A 507 -23.88 20.94 -5.17
C GLY A 507 -25.23 21.30 -5.78
N ILE A 508 -25.20 21.89 -6.98
CA ILE A 508 -26.37 22.28 -7.75
C ILE A 508 -26.63 21.19 -8.78
N VAL A 509 -27.82 20.58 -8.74
CA VAL A 509 -28.25 19.64 -9.77
C VAL A 509 -28.57 20.42 -11.05
N PRO A 510 -27.98 20.08 -12.21
CA PRO A 510 -28.31 20.73 -13.48
C PRO A 510 -29.79 20.54 -13.84
N ASN A 511 -30.42 21.58 -14.40
CA ASN A 511 -31.83 21.52 -14.84
C ASN A 511 -32.08 20.41 -15.85
N LEU A 512 -31.12 20.19 -16.77
CA LEU A 512 -31.11 19.07 -17.70
C LEU A 512 -29.91 18.18 -17.35
N LEU A 513 -30.19 16.92 -17.03
CA LEU A 513 -29.13 15.95 -16.72
C LEU A 513 -28.32 15.57 -17.96
N SER A 514 -28.93 15.67 -19.15
CA SER A 514 -28.29 15.52 -20.46
C SER A 514 -28.20 16.88 -21.15
N THR A 515 -27.01 17.28 -21.58
CA THR A 515 -26.76 18.53 -22.29
C THR A 515 -25.47 18.45 -23.10
N GLY A 516 -25.48 18.91 -24.36
CA GLY A 516 -24.32 18.82 -25.24
C GLY A 516 -23.79 17.39 -25.38
N THR A 517 -22.55 17.15 -24.97
CA THR A 517 -21.88 15.83 -24.98
C THR A 517 -21.99 15.07 -23.65
N ILE A 518 -22.87 15.50 -22.76
CA ILE A 518 -23.17 14.84 -21.49
C ILE A 518 -24.51 14.14 -21.62
N HIS A 519 -24.50 12.83 -21.40
CA HIS A 519 -25.67 11.97 -21.54
C HIS A 519 -25.96 11.24 -20.22
N PHE A 520 -27.11 11.52 -19.62
CA PHE A 520 -27.61 10.78 -18.47
C PHE A 520 -28.53 9.65 -18.92
N HIS A 521 -28.28 8.44 -18.39
CA HIS A 521 -29.00 7.20 -18.70
C HIS A 521 -29.67 6.70 -17.44
N GLU A 522 -30.96 7.04 -17.29
CA GLU A 522 -31.79 6.57 -16.17
C GLU A 522 -31.93 5.05 -16.26
N THR A 523 -31.44 4.35 -15.26
CA THR A 523 -31.55 2.89 -15.19
C THR A 523 -31.54 2.39 -13.76
N ASN A 524 -32.17 1.24 -13.54
CA ASN A 524 -32.16 0.59 -12.23
C ASN A 524 -30.74 0.08 -11.91
N LYS A 525 -30.39 0.04 -10.61
CA LYS A 525 -29.09 -0.40 -10.08
C LYS A 525 -28.67 -1.78 -10.59
N LEU A 526 -29.63 -2.67 -10.87
CA LEU A 526 -29.37 -4.01 -11.40
C LEU A 526 -28.97 -4.04 -12.89
N GLN A 527 -29.24 -2.96 -13.63
CA GLN A 527 -29.01 -2.85 -15.06
C GLN A 527 -27.82 -1.94 -15.43
N ILE A 528 -27.23 -1.23 -14.46
CA ILE A 528 -26.08 -0.34 -14.67
C ILE A 528 -24.97 -1.05 -15.47
N GLU A 529 -24.65 -2.29 -15.11
CA GLU A 529 -23.61 -3.07 -15.78
C GLU A 529 -23.93 -3.32 -17.26
N GLN A 530 -25.18 -3.65 -17.58
CA GLN A 530 -25.65 -3.87 -18.95
C GLN A 530 -25.53 -2.58 -19.77
N VAL A 531 -26.07 -1.47 -19.26
CA VAL A 531 -26.08 -0.19 -19.98
C VAL A 531 -24.65 0.33 -20.18
N CYS A 532 -23.77 0.19 -19.17
CA CYS A 532 -22.35 0.53 -19.33
C CYS A 532 -21.69 -0.30 -20.45
N CYS A 533 -22.03 -1.59 -20.56
CA CYS A 533 -21.50 -2.46 -21.61
C CYS A 533 -21.98 -2.06 -23.01
N GLU A 534 -23.26 -1.70 -23.15
CA GLU A 534 -23.85 -1.25 -24.42
C GLU A 534 -23.23 0.07 -24.88
N LEU A 535 -23.05 1.02 -23.96
CA LEU A 535 -22.41 2.30 -24.26
C LEU A 535 -20.95 2.13 -24.65
N TYR A 536 -20.19 1.28 -23.94
CA TYR A 536 -18.80 1.01 -24.26
C TYR A 536 -18.63 0.42 -25.67
N GLN A 537 -19.54 -0.48 -26.07
CA GLN A 537 -19.54 -1.13 -27.40
C GLN A 537 -19.66 -0.13 -28.55
N GLN A 538 -20.28 1.04 -28.32
CA GLN A 538 -20.41 2.08 -29.35
C GLN A 538 -19.06 2.72 -29.71
N SER A 539 -18.09 2.74 -28.78
CA SER A 539 -16.75 3.29 -29.05
C SER A 539 -15.67 2.63 -28.18
N PRO A 540 -15.33 1.35 -28.42
CA PRO A 540 -14.50 0.55 -27.51
C PRO A 540 -13.07 1.08 -27.30
N GLN A 541 -12.51 1.74 -28.33
CA GLN A 541 -11.14 2.26 -28.31
C GLN A 541 -11.03 3.61 -27.59
N ASN A 542 -12.13 4.36 -27.50
CA ASN A 542 -12.14 5.71 -26.94
C ASN A 542 -12.86 5.80 -25.59
N SER A 543 -13.50 4.71 -25.15
CA SER A 543 -14.30 4.67 -23.94
C SER A 543 -13.54 4.09 -22.76
N ARG A 544 -13.82 4.59 -21.55
CA ARG A 544 -13.43 3.95 -20.29
C ARG A 544 -14.59 3.99 -19.31
N VAL A 545 -14.87 2.85 -18.66
CA VAL A 545 -15.88 2.82 -17.59
C VAL A 545 -15.24 3.15 -16.24
N MET A 546 -15.84 4.08 -15.51
CA MET A 546 -15.49 4.44 -14.14
C MET A 546 -16.54 3.88 -13.19
N ALA A 547 -16.14 2.95 -12.32
CA ALA A 547 -17.04 2.35 -11.35
C ALA A 547 -16.53 2.53 -9.90
N PRO A 548 -17.43 2.69 -8.91
CA PRO A 548 -17.04 3.02 -7.55
C PRO A 548 -16.42 1.88 -6.74
N THR A 549 -16.71 0.62 -7.08
CA THR A 549 -16.26 -0.55 -6.30
C THR A 549 -15.55 -1.57 -7.18
N LYS A 550 -14.57 -2.28 -6.60
CA LYS A 550 -13.87 -3.38 -7.29
C LYS A 550 -14.83 -4.49 -7.75
N LYS A 551 -15.91 -4.74 -7.01
CA LYS A 551 -16.93 -5.71 -7.39
C LYS A 551 -17.61 -5.29 -8.70
N LEU A 552 -18.11 -4.06 -8.77
CA LEU A 552 -18.77 -3.56 -9.98
C LEU A 552 -17.80 -3.47 -11.17
N VAL A 553 -16.55 -3.06 -10.92
CA VAL A 553 -15.49 -3.11 -11.94
C VAL A 553 -15.31 -4.53 -12.49
N PHE A 554 -15.24 -5.53 -11.61
CA PHE A 554 -15.08 -6.93 -12.02
C PHE A 554 -16.25 -7.42 -12.88
N GLU A 555 -17.49 -7.18 -12.46
CA GLU A 555 -18.69 -7.60 -13.22
C GLU A 555 -18.76 -6.92 -14.59
N ILE A 556 -18.53 -5.59 -14.65
CA ILE A 556 -18.50 -4.85 -15.93
C ILE A 556 -17.38 -5.36 -16.84
N ASN A 557 -16.17 -5.56 -16.30
CA ASN A 557 -15.04 -6.07 -17.08
C ASN A 557 -15.31 -7.45 -17.67
N LYS A 558 -15.85 -8.37 -16.87
CA LYS A 558 -16.23 -9.71 -17.33
C LYS A 558 -17.22 -9.62 -18.49
N LYS A 559 -18.28 -8.84 -18.30
CA LYS A 559 -19.35 -8.69 -19.28
C LYS A 559 -18.89 -8.01 -20.56
N LEU A 560 -18.01 -7.01 -20.46
CA LEU A 560 -17.35 -6.38 -21.61
C LEU A 560 -16.48 -7.39 -22.36
N GLN A 561 -15.61 -8.13 -21.69
CA GLN A 561 -14.79 -9.14 -22.35
C GLN A 561 -15.67 -10.18 -23.09
N GLU A 562 -16.78 -10.60 -22.48
CA GLU A 562 -17.76 -11.51 -23.10
C GLU A 562 -18.50 -10.91 -24.31
N SER A 563 -18.65 -9.58 -24.38
CA SER A 563 -19.35 -8.92 -25.50
C SER A 563 -18.43 -8.45 -26.62
N ILE A 564 -17.29 -7.83 -26.28
CA ILE A 564 -16.36 -7.23 -27.26
C ILE A 564 -15.15 -8.10 -27.59
N ASN A 565 -14.81 -9.08 -26.75
CA ASN A 565 -13.66 -9.96 -26.97
C ASN A 565 -13.96 -11.44 -26.66
N LYS A 566 -15.17 -11.91 -27.03
CA LYS A 566 -15.65 -13.27 -26.73
C LYS A 566 -14.73 -14.37 -27.25
N ASN A 567 -14.26 -14.20 -28.49
CA ASN A 567 -13.52 -15.21 -29.24
C ASN A 567 -11.99 -14.98 -29.18
N GLY A 568 -11.52 -14.06 -28.33
CA GLY A 568 -10.10 -13.82 -28.14
C GLY A 568 -9.39 -15.08 -27.59
N ARG A 569 -8.20 -15.38 -28.11
CA ARG A 569 -7.40 -16.51 -27.65
C ARG A 569 -6.97 -16.28 -26.20
N MET A 570 -7.26 -17.23 -25.31
CA MET A 570 -6.91 -17.13 -23.89
C MET A 570 -5.41 -17.22 -23.66
N LEU A 571 -4.90 -16.45 -22.70
CA LEU A 571 -3.54 -16.54 -22.22
C LEU A 571 -3.33 -17.85 -21.45
N GLN A 572 -2.26 -18.53 -21.81
CA GLN A 572 -1.86 -19.81 -21.23
C GLN A 572 -0.59 -19.63 -20.41
N PHE A 573 -0.50 -20.28 -19.25
CA PHE A 573 0.71 -20.31 -18.43
C PHE A 573 0.96 -21.73 -17.89
N ASN A 574 2.22 -22.04 -17.59
CA ASN A 574 2.62 -23.36 -17.12
C ASN A 574 2.92 -23.34 -15.61
N MET A 575 2.33 -24.27 -14.86
CA MET A 575 2.64 -24.50 -13.45
C MET A 575 2.91 -26.01 -13.23
N ASN A 576 4.12 -26.36 -12.81
CA ASN A 576 4.57 -27.75 -12.57
C ASN A 576 4.44 -28.70 -13.79
N GLY A 577 4.56 -28.18 -15.01
CA GLY A 577 4.39 -28.97 -16.23
C GLY A 577 2.93 -29.08 -16.69
N GLU A 578 1.98 -28.56 -15.91
CA GLU A 578 0.56 -28.48 -16.26
C GLU A 578 0.22 -27.11 -16.84
N LEU A 579 -0.61 -27.10 -17.89
CA LEU A 579 -1.08 -25.91 -18.58
C LEU A 579 -2.35 -25.36 -17.91
N PHE A 580 -2.28 -24.11 -17.45
CA PHE A 580 -3.39 -23.36 -16.88
C PHE A 580 -3.80 -22.22 -17.81
N TYR A 581 -5.07 -21.82 -17.70
CA TYR A 581 -5.65 -20.73 -18.47
C TYR A 581 -5.97 -19.57 -17.54
N GLN A 582 -5.51 -18.38 -17.90
CA GLN A 582 -5.94 -17.15 -17.26
C GLN A 582 -7.15 -16.60 -18.01
N TYR A 583 -8.07 -15.95 -17.29
CA TYR A 583 -9.23 -15.29 -17.89
C TYR A 583 -8.86 -13.94 -18.55
N LEU A 584 -7.76 -13.94 -19.31
CA LEU A 584 -7.26 -12.83 -20.12
C LEU A 584 -7.10 -13.34 -21.56
N ARG A 585 -7.45 -12.52 -22.53
CA ARG A 585 -7.51 -12.87 -23.96
C ARG A 585 -6.73 -11.87 -24.78
N LEU A 586 -6.18 -12.34 -25.91
CA LEU A 586 -5.57 -11.49 -26.91
C LEU A 586 -6.50 -10.31 -27.24
N ASN A 587 -5.95 -9.09 -27.28
CA ASN A 587 -6.63 -7.81 -27.45
C ASN A 587 -7.43 -7.30 -26.23
N ASP A 588 -7.30 -7.92 -25.07
CA ASP A 588 -7.87 -7.36 -23.84
C ASP A 588 -7.19 -6.06 -23.45
N ALA A 589 -7.98 -5.10 -22.98
CA ALA A 589 -7.46 -3.99 -22.20
C ALA A 589 -6.99 -4.52 -20.84
N ILE A 590 -5.75 -4.19 -20.47
CA ILE A 590 -5.08 -4.64 -19.25
C ILE A 590 -4.87 -3.45 -18.32
N LEU A 591 -5.06 -3.70 -17.02
CA LEU A 591 -4.70 -2.83 -15.91
C LEU A 591 -3.64 -3.53 -15.06
N PHE A 592 -2.54 -2.84 -14.78
CA PHE A 592 -1.52 -3.32 -13.85
C PHE A 592 -1.80 -2.84 -12.43
N THR A 593 -1.74 -3.73 -11.46
CA THR A 593 -2.13 -3.45 -10.06
C THR A 593 -0.96 -3.29 -9.09
N GLN A 594 0.26 -3.50 -9.57
CA GLN A 594 1.50 -3.43 -8.79
C GLN A 594 2.62 -2.76 -9.61
N ASN A 595 3.65 -2.28 -8.92
CA ASN A 595 4.83 -1.73 -9.58
C ASN A 595 5.83 -2.86 -9.86
N ILE A 596 6.36 -2.93 -11.08
CA ILE A 596 7.48 -3.79 -11.49
C ILE A 596 8.50 -2.86 -12.13
N TYR A 597 9.39 -2.32 -11.29
CA TYR A 597 10.25 -1.17 -11.63
C TYR A 597 11.26 -1.48 -12.74
N ASP A 598 11.81 -2.69 -12.73
CA ASP A 598 12.74 -3.23 -13.74
C ASP A 598 12.10 -3.32 -15.13
N LYS A 599 10.77 -3.43 -15.21
CA LYS A 599 10.00 -3.48 -16.46
C LYS A 599 9.26 -2.17 -16.78
N GLY A 600 9.48 -1.11 -16.00
CA GLY A 600 8.78 0.16 -16.17
C GLY A 600 7.27 0.12 -15.87
N ILE A 601 6.75 -0.99 -15.35
CA ILE A 601 5.33 -1.15 -15.03
C ILE A 601 5.02 -0.47 -13.71
N GLN A 602 3.93 0.27 -13.68
CA GLN A 602 3.46 0.95 -12.48
C GLN A 602 2.01 0.57 -12.18
N ASN A 603 1.66 0.71 -10.91
CA ASN A 603 0.31 0.49 -10.45
C ASN A 603 -0.63 1.55 -11.04
N GLY A 604 -1.62 1.10 -11.82
CA GLY A 604 -2.51 1.96 -12.60
C GLY A 604 -2.10 2.11 -14.06
N SER A 605 -0.98 1.54 -14.49
CA SER A 605 -0.62 1.46 -15.91
C SER A 605 -1.69 0.68 -16.67
N LEU A 606 -1.96 1.13 -17.90
CA LEU A 606 -2.88 0.51 -18.82
C LEU A 606 -2.12 0.04 -20.05
N GLY A 607 -2.65 -0.98 -20.71
CA GLY A 607 -2.14 -1.47 -21.98
C GLY A 607 -3.12 -2.41 -22.65
N VAL A 608 -2.67 -3.04 -23.72
CA VAL A 608 -3.41 -4.04 -24.49
C VAL A 608 -2.58 -5.31 -24.58
N LEU A 609 -3.19 -6.46 -24.30
CA LEU A 609 -2.52 -7.75 -24.49
C LEU A 609 -2.36 -8.03 -26.00
N THR A 610 -1.15 -7.88 -26.52
CA THR A 610 -0.84 -7.98 -27.96
C THR A 610 -0.34 -9.35 -28.39
N SER A 611 0.08 -10.22 -27.45
CA SER A 611 0.40 -11.61 -27.73
C SER A 611 0.04 -12.52 -26.55
N VAL A 612 -0.31 -13.77 -26.87
CA VAL A 612 -0.57 -14.86 -25.91
C VAL A 612 0.25 -16.12 -26.26
N GLU A 613 1.34 -15.93 -27.01
CA GLU A 613 2.20 -17.02 -27.44
C GLU A 613 3.18 -17.39 -26.33
N LEU A 614 3.21 -18.68 -25.99
CA LEU A 614 4.12 -19.24 -25.01
C LEU A 614 5.50 -19.47 -25.65
N LEU A 615 6.48 -18.67 -25.25
CA LEU A 615 7.87 -18.75 -25.72
C LEU A 615 8.81 -18.82 -24.50
N GLY A 616 9.27 -20.03 -24.16
CA GLY A 616 10.13 -20.26 -23.00
C GLY A 616 9.43 -19.90 -21.68
N ASN A 617 9.91 -18.86 -21.00
CA ASN A 617 9.36 -18.34 -19.74
C ASN A 617 8.39 -17.16 -19.93
N THR A 618 8.09 -16.78 -21.17
CA THR A 618 7.20 -15.67 -21.50
C THR A 618 5.87 -16.20 -22.00
N TYR A 619 4.78 -15.74 -21.39
CA TYR A 619 3.40 -16.19 -21.63
C TYR A 619 2.65 -15.33 -22.67
N GLY A 620 3.25 -14.22 -23.11
CA GLY A 620 2.65 -13.25 -24.01
C GLY A 620 3.36 -11.89 -23.98
N GLU A 621 2.73 -10.90 -24.61
CA GLU A 621 3.22 -9.51 -24.66
C GLU A 621 2.05 -8.55 -24.40
N VAL A 622 2.29 -7.50 -23.60
CA VAL A 622 1.38 -6.37 -23.43
C VAL A 622 2.04 -5.12 -24.00
N THR A 623 1.34 -4.39 -24.86
CA THR A 623 1.74 -3.04 -25.26
C THR A 623 1.09 -2.03 -24.33
N LEU A 624 1.89 -1.27 -23.58
CA LEU A 624 1.40 -0.20 -22.71
C LEU A 624 0.83 0.97 -23.53
N ASP A 625 -0.02 1.80 -22.91
CA ASP A 625 -0.50 3.05 -23.52
C ASP A 625 0.66 4.00 -23.92
N THR A 626 1.86 3.79 -23.33
CA THR A 626 3.10 4.52 -23.66
C THR A 626 3.75 4.06 -24.97
N GLY A 627 3.29 2.94 -25.52
CA GLY A 627 3.90 2.26 -26.66
C GLY A 627 4.94 1.21 -26.28
N ASP A 628 5.34 1.12 -25.01
CA ASP A 628 6.31 0.14 -24.55
C ASP A 628 5.75 -1.28 -24.61
N LYS A 629 6.56 -2.23 -25.09
CA LYS A 629 6.22 -3.66 -25.15
C LYS A 629 6.80 -4.39 -23.95
N ILE A 630 5.93 -5.08 -23.22
CA ILE A 630 6.26 -5.77 -21.98
C ILE A 630 6.01 -7.27 -22.14
N GLU A 631 7.06 -8.06 -21.93
CA GLU A 631 6.95 -9.52 -21.85
C GLU A 631 6.22 -9.96 -20.57
N VAL A 632 5.21 -10.81 -20.76
CA VAL A 632 4.39 -11.37 -19.68
C VAL A 632 5.11 -12.57 -19.06
N THR A 633 5.90 -12.31 -18.03
CA THR A 633 6.44 -13.35 -17.12
C THR A 633 5.49 -13.60 -15.94
N GLN A 634 5.80 -14.55 -15.06
CA GLN A 634 4.94 -14.90 -13.91
C GLN A 634 4.64 -13.72 -12.97
N ASP A 635 5.64 -12.92 -12.63
CA ASP A 635 5.50 -11.73 -11.80
C ASP A 635 4.63 -10.65 -12.47
N VAL A 636 4.73 -10.50 -13.80
CA VAL A 636 3.88 -9.60 -14.58
C VAL A 636 2.45 -10.12 -14.60
N LEU A 637 2.25 -11.40 -14.89
CA LEU A 637 0.95 -12.05 -14.91
C LEU A 637 0.21 -11.91 -13.57
N ASP A 638 0.92 -12.05 -12.45
CA ASP A 638 0.37 -11.93 -11.09
C ASP A 638 -0.22 -10.54 -10.77
N CYS A 639 0.09 -9.52 -11.57
CA CYS A 639 -0.39 -8.16 -11.36
C CYS A 639 -1.32 -7.63 -12.46
N MET A 640 -1.64 -8.43 -13.47
CA MET A 640 -2.55 -8.09 -14.57
C MET A 640 -4.01 -8.35 -14.21
N GLU A 641 -4.86 -7.34 -14.42
CA GLU A 641 -6.32 -7.44 -14.36
C GLU A 641 -6.93 -6.85 -15.65
N LEU A 642 -8.21 -7.14 -15.91
CA LEU A 642 -8.94 -6.49 -17.01
C LEU A 642 -9.06 -4.97 -16.76
N GLY A 643 -8.91 -4.19 -17.82
CA GLY A 643 -8.85 -2.73 -17.77
C GLY A 643 -10.06 -1.99 -18.32
N TYR A 644 -11.03 -2.62 -18.99
CA TYR A 644 -12.14 -1.90 -19.65
C TYR A 644 -12.93 -0.98 -18.73
N ALA A 645 -13.12 -1.43 -17.48
CA ALA A 645 -13.61 -0.66 -16.35
C ALA A 645 -12.50 -0.56 -15.30
N ILE A 646 -12.39 0.61 -14.67
CA ILE A 646 -11.46 0.85 -13.57
C ILE A 646 -12.15 1.62 -12.46
N THR A 647 -11.59 1.55 -11.25
CA THR A 647 -12.03 2.44 -10.17
C THR A 647 -11.50 3.85 -10.41
N LEU A 648 -12.24 4.88 -9.99
CA LEU A 648 -11.82 6.28 -10.16
C LEU A 648 -10.43 6.58 -9.58
N HIS A 649 -10.06 5.96 -8.45
CA HIS A 649 -8.72 6.08 -7.86
C HIS A 649 -7.60 5.59 -8.80
N LYS A 650 -7.88 4.61 -9.67
CA LYS A 650 -6.93 4.11 -10.68
C LYS A 650 -6.89 4.98 -11.93
N ALA A 651 -7.89 5.83 -12.13
CA ALA A 651 -7.95 6.82 -13.21
C ALA A 651 -7.36 8.18 -12.79
N GLN A 652 -6.80 8.31 -11.59
CA GLN A 652 -6.21 9.57 -11.11
C GLN A 652 -5.00 9.96 -11.97
N GLY A 653 -4.87 11.26 -12.28
CA GLY A 653 -3.89 11.77 -13.26
C GLY A 653 -4.14 11.33 -14.71
N SER A 654 -5.20 10.54 -14.95
CA SER A 654 -5.59 10.04 -16.27
C SER A 654 -6.72 10.89 -16.84
N GLN A 655 -6.88 10.90 -18.16
CA GLN A 655 -7.94 11.56 -18.91
C GLN A 655 -8.18 10.69 -20.13
N PHE A 656 -9.43 10.60 -20.55
CA PHE A 656 -9.88 9.75 -21.64
C PHE A 656 -10.88 10.52 -22.52
N PRO A 657 -10.93 10.26 -23.83
CA PRO A 657 -11.89 10.91 -24.73
C PRO A 657 -13.33 10.78 -24.23
N ARG A 658 -13.75 9.54 -23.93
CA ARG A 658 -15.12 9.23 -23.50
C ARG A 658 -15.14 8.48 -22.18
N ILE A 659 -15.87 9.01 -21.20
CA ILE A 659 -16.05 8.38 -19.88
C ILE A 659 -17.48 7.87 -19.73
N ILE A 660 -17.63 6.65 -19.24
CA ILE A 660 -18.91 6.08 -18.80
C ILE A 660 -18.86 5.92 -17.29
N VAL A 661 -19.63 6.72 -16.55
CA VAL A 661 -19.73 6.69 -15.09
C VAL A 661 -20.83 5.73 -14.68
N ALA A 662 -20.45 4.60 -14.07
CA ALA A 662 -21.38 3.68 -13.42
C ALA A 662 -21.76 4.25 -12.04
N LEU A 663 -22.78 5.11 -12.00
CA LEU A 663 -23.16 5.87 -10.83
C LEU A 663 -24.04 5.04 -9.91
N GLN A 664 -23.52 4.75 -8.71
CA GLN A 664 -24.26 4.03 -7.69
C GLN A 664 -23.94 4.61 -6.31
N LYS A 665 -24.96 5.08 -5.60
CA LYS A 665 -24.81 5.58 -4.23
C LYS A 665 -24.27 4.48 -3.33
N GLY A 666 -23.25 4.84 -2.55
CA GLY A 666 -22.58 3.92 -1.63
C GLY A 666 -21.69 4.69 -0.67
N ARG A 667 -20.79 3.98 0.02
CA ARG A 667 -19.85 4.61 0.97
C ARG A 667 -18.74 5.43 0.33
N ILE A 668 -18.42 5.15 -0.94
CA ILE A 668 -17.29 5.74 -1.65
C ILE A 668 -17.73 6.91 -2.53
N VAL A 669 -18.97 6.86 -3.04
CA VAL A 669 -19.48 7.84 -3.99
C VAL A 669 -20.07 9.03 -3.26
N ASP A 670 -19.45 10.18 -3.46
CA ASP A 670 -19.90 11.48 -3.01
C ASP A 670 -19.75 12.52 -4.14
N ARG A 671 -20.05 13.79 -3.85
CA ARG A 671 -19.93 14.89 -4.79
C ARG A 671 -18.54 15.00 -5.43
N ALA A 672 -17.47 14.90 -4.62
CA ALA A 672 -16.10 15.00 -5.12
C ALA A 672 -15.75 13.80 -6.03
N TRP A 673 -16.25 12.60 -5.73
CA TRP A 673 -16.12 11.44 -6.60
C TRP A 673 -16.80 11.67 -7.95
N LEU A 674 -18.05 12.16 -7.96
CA LEU A 674 -18.78 12.43 -9.20
C LEU A 674 -18.11 13.54 -10.01
N TYR A 675 -17.77 14.66 -9.37
CA TYR A 675 -17.02 15.76 -9.98
C TYR A 675 -15.69 15.27 -10.60
N THR A 676 -14.93 14.48 -9.85
CA THR A 676 -13.66 13.93 -10.33
C THR A 676 -13.89 12.98 -11.51
N ALA A 677 -14.91 12.11 -11.47
CA ALA A 677 -15.24 11.21 -12.58
C ALA A 677 -15.58 11.97 -13.87
N ILE A 678 -16.40 13.03 -13.76
CA ILE A 678 -16.81 13.90 -14.87
C ILE A 678 -15.58 14.60 -15.48
N THR A 679 -14.71 15.16 -14.65
CA THR A 679 -13.53 15.90 -15.11
C THR A 679 -12.42 15.02 -15.71
N ARG A 680 -12.55 13.68 -15.68
CA ARG A 680 -11.68 12.76 -16.42
C ARG A 680 -12.01 12.66 -17.91
N ALA A 681 -13.15 13.17 -18.36
CA ALA A 681 -13.51 13.18 -19.76
C ALA A 681 -12.91 14.38 -20.51
N GLU A 682 -12.41 14.10 -21.70
CA GLU A 682 -11.89 15.12 -22.62
C GLU A 682 -13.01 15.65 -23.51
N SER A 683 -13.85 14.78 -24.06
CA SER A 683 -14.86 15.14 -25.06
C SER A 683 -16.29 14.72 -24.72
N GLU A 684 -16.52 13.53 -24.16
CA GLU A 684 -17.88 12.97 -24.00
C GLU A 684 -18.08 12.24 -22.67
N ILE A 685 -19.27 12.38 -22.07
CA ILE A 685 -19.62 11.77 -20.78
C ILE A 685 -20.94 11.03 -20.88
N HIS A 686 -20.96 9.80 -20.38
CA HIS A 686 -22.18 9.06 -20.08
C HIS A 686 -22.27 8.82 -18.58
N ILE A 687 -23.40 9.15 -17.96
CA ILE A 687 -23.67 8.89 -16.55
C ILE A 687 -24.82 7.89 -16.48
N VAL A 688 -24.56 6.73 -15.90
CA VAL A 688 -25.49 5.59 -15.89
C VAL A 688 -25.88 5.31 -14.44
N GLY A 689 -27.15 5.50 -14.09
CA GLY A 689 -27.65 5.31 -12.73
C GLY A 689 -29.07 5.83 -12.57
N THR A 690 -29.49 6.05 -11.32
CA THR A 690 -30.79 6.66 -11.04
C THR A 690 -30.66 8.16 -10.79
N GLU A 691 -31.66 8.93 -11.19
CA GLU A 691 -31.74 10.37 -10.97
C GLU A 691 -31.74 10.67 -9.46
N GLU A 692 -32.39 9.82 -8.66
CA GLU A 692 -32.37 9.92 -7.20
C GLU A 692 -30.94 9.84 -6.63
N ASP A 693 -30.13 8.87 -7.10
CA ASP A 693 -28.75 8.74 -6.68
C ASP A 693 -27.95 9.96 -7.14
N PHE A 694 -28.11 10.41 -8.39
CA PHE A 694 -27.45 11.60 -8.92
C PHE A 694 -27.73 12.85 -8.11
N ARG A 695 -29.00 13.14 -7.82
CA ARG A 695 -29.44 14.28 -7.01
C ARG A 695 -28.85 14.21 -5.61
N THR A 696 -29.03 13.07 -4.94
CA THR A 696 -28.55 12.89 -3.57
C THR A 696 -27.03 13.04 -3.46
N ILE A 697 -26.28 12.49 -4.42
CA ILE A 697 -24.81 12.56 -4.44
C ILE A 697 -24.35 14.00 -4.68
N THR A 698 -25.01 14.73 -5.59
CA THR A 698 -24.70 16.12 -5.92
C THR A 698 -24.99 17.05 -4.75
N GLU A 699 -26.19 16.99 -4.18
CA GLU A 699 -26.62 17.91 -3.12
C GLU A 699 -25.92 17.66 -1.78
N ALA A 700 -25.52 16.42 -1.48
CA ALA A 700 -24.80 16.11 -0.25
C ALA A 700 -23.39 16.73 -0.24
N ALA A 701 -22.99 17.29 0.91
CA ALA A 701 -21.61 17.75 1.09
C ALA A 701 -20.62 16.59 0.93
N SER A 702 -19.53 16.81 0.18
CA SER A 702 -18.45 15.83 0.00
C SER A 702 -17.90 15.34 1.34
N HIS A 703 -17.45 14.08 1.35
CA HIS A 703 -16.68 13.48 2.42
C HIS A 703 -15.40 14.27 2.74
N SER A 704 -14.80 14.99 1.79
CA SER A 704 -13.63 15.85 2.05
C SER A 704 -13.95 16.94 3.09
N HIS A 705 -15.15 17.54 3.02
CA HIS A 705 -15.62 18.56 3.97
C HIS A 705 -15.84 18.00 5.38
N ARG A 706 -16.14 16.70 5.50
CA ARG A 706 -16.31 16.04 6.80
C ARG A 706 -14.98 15.69 7.45
N ARG A 707 -13.85 15.72 6.72
CA ARG A 707 -12.54 15.44 7.28
C ARG A 707 -12.06 16.58 8.18
N ASN A 708 -12.03 16.29 9.48
CA ASN A 708 -11.30 17.05 10.49
C ASN A 708 -9.79 17.04 10.19
N SER A 709 -9.22 18.20 9.92
CA SER A 709 -7.77 18.44 9.76
C SER A 709 -7.35 19.61 10.63
N TYR A 710 -6.39 19.43 11.53
CA TYR A 710 -5.95 20.49 12.44
C TYR A 710 -4.93 21.43 11.76
N LEU A 711 -4.40 21.01 10.62
CA LEU A 711 -3.51 21.80 9.77
C LEU A 711 -4.04 23.21 9.47
N VAL A 712 -5.35 23.38 9.26
CA VAL A 712 -5.97 24.70 8.99
C VAL A 712 -5.77 25.66 10.16
N GLU A 713 -6.02 25.20 11.39
CA GLU A 713 -5.90 26.03 12.59
C GLU A 713 -4.43 26.40 12.84
N LEU A 714 -3.52 25.43 12.66
CA LEU A 714 -2.08 25.64 12.79
C LEU A 714 -1.51 26.58 11.71
N LEU A 715 -2.07 26.59 10.51
CA LEU A 715 -1.68 27.53 9.45
C LEU A 715 -2.16 28.96 9.74
N LYS A 716 -3.34 29.12 10.35
CA LYS A 716 -3.93 30.43 10.68
C LYS A 716 -3.31 31.09 11.91
N GLY A 717 -3.04 30.34 12.96
CA GLY A 717 -2.42 30.83 14.19
C GLY A 717 -0.92 30.65 14.11
#